data_AF-A0A8H7C566-F1
#
_entry.id   AF-A0A8H7C566-F1
#
_cell.length_a   1.000
_cell.length_b   1.000
_cell.length_c   1.000
_cell.angle_alpha   90.00
_cell.angle_beta   90.00
_cell.angle_gamma   90.00
#
_symmetry.space_group_name_H-M   'P 1'
#
loop_
_entity.id
_entity.type
_entity.pdbx_description
1 polymer ?
#
loop_
_entity_poly.entity_id
_entity_poly.type
_entity_poly.pdbx_seq_one_letter_code
_entity_poly.pdbx_strand_id
1 'polypeptide(L)'
;MLPRIDLGQLLQQPDPRIDLREHIFHESTHNFLKALESFKLNAISSISDRRTYQTTEKKKMAEKTQQVEAEINRCKVKEIELVADLEREKTERKDAELSVAAYQRQLASLKDKCSAIQAEIDQYRAITDNLRREKNKERATLSTFASQVSSELIACERHLSCHIEGIGPDKLLFRFSDIDPEDDTREGTVVLDVTHSYKVLTVSPNLPAVAVLSSQLADSGDINWFINQVQKAFIENWQPLIIFYNQPTMNPFGELNSKTTAQYLRTLPAIRERCLALYDLATQDKLLYFDYHPEKEADVVDFCLDIIKRDYNSDPNNIQPHGRWRHLDAGLPRIQPLLTTWSHLHIDIKEQSRRLIDLFLISVLLDAGAGNTWKYIEPGTNKTFNRSEGLGVASAHMFQSGFFSGVEGEPCRVDAAGLEKITVERTKEAMQVTSSNPMTGLEGRTSLLSNLSKALTSSPEFFGTEGRPGNLIDFLETQALPTTSSRKTIPLAALWTALLDGLNPIWPSRISLANIPLGDVWPSPTLAQSVSTTTPSQESDILIPFHKLTQWMTYSLVEVFEKVLGWDVQGLEDMTGLPEYRNGGLLVDLGVLVLKPDMLPVNSESGLPTAPAEHPAIVEWRAMTVIELDRIADRVREKLGLGKEELSLAQVLEGATWKGGREIAKMKRPGTGGPPIEIESDGTVF
;
A
#
# COMPACT_ATOMS: atom_id res chain seq x y z
N MET A 1 -64.91 102.84 10.34
CA MET A 1 -65.59 104.14 10.19
C MET A 1 -65.83 104.69 11.58
N LEU A 2 -65.20 105.81 11.95
CA LEU A 2 -65.53 106.50 13.21
C LEU A 2 -66.95 107.07 13.09
N PRO A 3 -67.85 106.86 14.07
CA PRO A 3 -69.17 107.46 14.02
C PRO A 3 -69.02 108.98 14.16
N ARG A 4 -69.38 109.73 13.12
CA ARG A 4 -69.51 111.19 13.21
C ARG A 4 -70.70 111.49 14.12
N ILE A 5 -70.43 112.07 15.27
CA ILE A 5 -71.46 112.58 16.17
C ILE A 5 -72.04 113.85 15.53
N ASP A 6 -73.32 113.84 15.17
CA ASP A 6 -74.02 115.02 14.68
C ASP A 6 -74.46 115.89 15.88
N LEU A 7 -73.63 116.88 16.18
CA LEU A 7 -73.81 117.80 17.30
C LEU A 7 -75.09 118.65 17.18
N GLY A 8 -75.60 118.88 15.96
CA GLY A 8 -76.81 119.67 15.74
C GLY A 8 -78.07 118.96 16.23
N GLN A 9 -78.13 117.64 16.07
CA GLN A 9 -79.25 116.82 16.51
C GLN A 9 -79.21 116.52 18.02
N LEU A 10 -78.00 116.43 18.58
CA LEU A 10 -77.78 116.11 20.00
C LEU A 10 -78.20 117.27 20.94
N LEU A 11 -77.96 118.52 20.53
CA LEU A 11 -78.30 119.72 21.31
C LEU A 11 -79.80 120.07 21.31
N GLN A 12 -80.63 119.38 20.51
CA GLN A 12 -82.09 119.54 20.51
C GLN A 12 -82.80 118.58 21.48
N GLN A 13 -82.06 117.69 22.14
CA GLN A 13 -82.65 116.75 23.11
C GLN A 13 -82.81 117.40 24.50
N PRO A 14 -83.87 117.06 25.26
CA PRO A 14 -84.12 117.66 26.59
C PRO A 14 -83.02 117.40 27.64
N ASP A 15 -82.23 116.34 27.46
CA ASP A 15 -81.06 115.99 28.28
C ASP A 15 -79.99 115.30 27.39
N PRO A 16 -79.10 116.05 26.72
CA PRO A 16 -78.13 115.48 25.78
C PRO A 16 -77.08 114.64 26.52
N ARG A 17 -76.96 113.35 26.18
CA ARG A 17 -75.93 112.45 26.72
C ARG A 17 -75.13 111.82 25.59
N ILE A 18 -73.80 111.83 25.73
CA ILE A 18 -72.88 111.18 24.79
C ILE A 18 -72.33 109.92 25.47
N ASP A 19 -72.71 108.75 24.96
CA ASP A 19 -72.11 107.48 25.37
C ASP A 19 -70.74 107.32 24.71
N LEU A 20 -69.68 107.43 25.51
CA LEU A 20 -68.29 107.30 25.09
C LEU A 20 -67.90 105.84 24.80
N ARG A 21 -68.80 104.87 25.02
CA ARG A 21 -68.58 103.43 24.78
C ARG A 21 -67.33 102.87 25.48
N GLU A 22 -67.08 103.34 26.70
CA GLU A 22 -65.88 103.03 27.49
C GLU A 22 -65.70 101.52 27.73
N HIS A 23 -66.81 100.79 27.93
CA HIS A 23 -66.80 99.34 28.10
C HIS A 23 -66.28 98.58 26.86
N ILE A 24 -66.63 99.04 25.64
CA ILE A 24 -66.17 98.42 24.38
C ILE A 24 -64.68 98.67 24.18
N PHE A 25 -64.20 99.86 24.55
CA PHE A 25 -62.77 100.18 24.52
C PHE A 25 -61.97 99.34 25.52
N HIS A 26 -62.47 99.18 26.76
CA HIS A 26 -61.84 98.33 27.77
C HIS A 26 -61.81 96.85 27.35
N GLU A 27 -62.90 96.33 26.80
CA GLU A 27 -62.97 94.94 26.33
C GLU A 27 -62.02 94.69 25.15
N SER A 28 -61.98 95.62 24.18
CA SER A 28 -61.03 95.57 23.06
C SER A 28 -59.58 95.64 23.53
N THR A 29 -59.27 96.52 24.48
CA THR A 29 -57.93 96.65 25.07
C THR A 29 -57.53 95.40 25.85
N HIS A 30 -58.45 94.82 26.62
CA HIS A 30 -58.22 93.57 27.34
C HIS A 30 -57.96 92.40 26.38
N ASN A 31 -58.77 92.26 25.33
CA ASN A 31 -58.59 91.23 24.31
C ASN A 31 -57.27 91.40 23.54
N PHE A 32 -56.88 92.63 23.21
CA PHE A 32 -55.59 92.93 22.60
C PHE A 32 -54.42 92.55 23.51
N LEU A 33 -54.46 92.93 24.80
CA LEU A 33 -53.41 92.59 25.76
C LEU A 33 -53.30 91.06 25.96
N LYS A 34 -54.42 90.35 26.03
CA LYS A 34 -54.46 88.89 26.12
C LYS A 34 -53.89 88.22 24.87
N ALA A 35 -54.21 88.74 23.68
CA ALA A 35 -53.65 88.26 22.42
C ALA A 35 -52.13 88.53 22.33
N LEU A 36 -51.67 89.69 22.80
CA LEU A 36 -50.25 90.05 22.86
C LEU A 36 -49.48 89.13 23.82
N GLU A 37 -50.05 88.85 24.99
CA GLU A 37 -49.47 87.94 25.98
C GLU A 37 -49.40 86.51 25.45
N SER A 38 -50.46 86.04 24.79
CA SER A 38 -50.49 84.73 24.13
C SER A 38 -49.46 84.63 23.00
N PHE A 39 -49.33 85.67 22.18
CA PHE A 39 -48.30 85.74 21.14
C PHE A 39 -46.88 85.68 21.72
N LYS A 40 -46.62 86.43 22.80
CA LYS A 40 -45.34 86.42 23.51
C LYS A 40 -45.01 85.03 24.05
N LEU A 41 -45.96 84.38 24.73
CA LEU A 41 -45.75 83.03 25.29
C LEU A 41 -45.51 81.99 24.21
N ASN A 42 -46.28 82.04 23.11
CA ASN A 42 -46.08 81.14 21.96
C ASN A 42 -44.73 81.36 21.28
N ALA A 43 -44.30 82.62 21.13
CA ALA A 43 -42.99 82.94 20.57
C ALA A 43 -41.85 82.41 21.46
N ILE A 44 -41.96 82.57 22.78
CA ILE A 44 -40.97 82.04 23.74
C ILE A 44 -40.91 80.51 23.67
N SER A 45 -42.06 79.82 23.65
CA SER A 45 -42.12 78.37 23.53
C SER A 45 -41.47 77.90 22.23
N SER A 46 -41.83 78.50 21.09
CA SER A 46 -41.27 78.14 19.79
C SER A 46 -39.75 78.32 19.71
N ILE A 47 -39.23 79.39 20.31
CA ILE A 47 -37.78 79.63 20.40
C ILE A 47 -37.10 78.58 21.27
N SER A 48 -37.72 78.22 22.40
CA SER A 48 -37.22 77.18 23.31
C SER A 48 -37.18 75.81 22.62
N ASP A 49 -38.25 75.43 21.90
CA ASP A 49 -38.32 74.15 21.17
C ASP A 49 -37.26 74.08 20.08
N ARG A 50 -37.08 75.17 19.30
CA ARG A 50 -36.03 75.27 18.27
C ARG A 50 -34.63 75.15 18.87
N ARG A 51 -34.37 75.80 20.01
CA ARG A 51 -33.07 75.70 20.70
C ARG A 51 -32.80 74.27 21.16
N THR A 52 -33.80 73.60 21.72
CA THR A 52 -33.68 72.23 22.22
C THR A 52 -33.46 71.24 21.08
N TYR A 53 -34.18 71.41 19.97
CA TYR A 53 -33.99 70.65 18.74
C TYR A 53 -32.58 70.82 18.17
N GLN A 54 -32.11 72.06 18.00
CA GLN A 54 -30.76 72.33 17.50
C GLN A 54 -29.66 71.79 18.41
N THR A 55 -29.86 71.83 19.73
CA THR A 55 -28.90 71.27 20.69
C THR A 55 -28.79 69.75 20.53
N THR A 56 -29.93 69.08 20.33
CA THR A 56 -29.99 67.63 20.11
C THR A 56 -29.33 67.22 18.80
N GLU A 57 -29.64 67.93 17.70
CA GLU A 57 -29.02 67.68 16.40
C GLU A 57 -27.51 67.94 16.41
N LYS A 58 -27.06 68.99 17.11
CA LYS A 58 -25.62 69.26 17.28
C LYS A 58 -24.91 68.12 18.01
N LYS A 59 -25.53 67.55 19.06
CA LYS A 59 -24.99 66.40 19.78
C LYS A 59 -24.90 65.16 18.88
N LYS A 60 -25.97 64.88 18.13
CA LYS A 60 -26.03 63.74 17.19
C LYS A 60 -24.98 63.85 16.08
N MET A 61 -24.74 65.06 15.56
CA MET A 61 -23.70 65.31 14.57
C MET A 61 -22.30 65.12 15.17
N ALA A 62 -22.06 65.58 16.41
CA ALA A 62 -20.78 65.38 17.09
C ALA A 62 -20.47 63.89 17.33
N GLU A 63 -21.46 63.10 17.76
CA GLU A 63 -21.32 61.65 17.94
C GLU A 63 -20.98 60.94 16.62
N LYS A 64 -21.64 61.31 15.51
CA LYS A 64 -21.32 60.79 14.17
C LYS A 64 -19.90 61.17 13.73
N THR A 65 -19.48 62.41 13.95
CA THR A 65 -18.12 62.84 13.63
C THR A 65 -17.08 62.00 14.37
N GLN A 66 -17.29 61.77 15.68
CA GLN A 66 -16.38 60.97 16.49
C GLN A 66 -16.33 59.50 16.02
N GLN A 67 -17.47 58.93 15.63
CA GLN A 67 -17.54 57.58 15.11
C GLN A 67 -16.78 57.42 13.79
N VAL A 68 -16.97 58.36 12.85
CA VAL A 68 -16.24 58.36 11.56
C VAL A 68 -14.74 58.55 11.77
N GLU A 69 -14.34 59.40 12.71
CA GLU A 69 -12.92 59.65 13.01
C GLU A 69 -12.24 58.41 13.61
N ALA A 70 -12.94 57.66 14.47
CA ALA A 70 -12.45 56.37 14.98
C ALA A 70 -12.31 55.32 13.86
N GLU A 71 -13.26 55.26 12.93
CA GLU A 71 -13.20 54.35 11.78
C GLU A 71 -12.05 54.69 10.83
N ILE A 72 -11.84 55.98 10.53
CA ILE A 72 -10.70 56.45 9.73
C ILE A 72 -9.38 56.01 10.37
N ASN A 73 -9.22 56.17 11.68
CA ASN A 73 -8.01 55.77 12.37
C ASN A 73 -7.79 54.26 12.32
N ARG A 74 -8.85 53.46 12.46
CA ARG A 74 -8.77 52.00 12.31
C ARG A 74 -8.36 51.58 10.90
N CYS A 75 -8.89 52.24 9.86
CA CYS A 75 -8.50 51.98 8.48
C CYS A 75 -7.03 52.33 8.21
N LYS A 76 -6.53 53.44 8.75
CA LYS A 76 -5.10 53.82 8.62
C LYS A 76 -4.15 52.79 9.23
N VAL A 77 -4.50 52.23 10.39
CA VAL A 77 -3.68 51.19 11.03
C VAL A 77 -3.64 49.92 10.16
N LYS A 78 -4.80 49.48 9.65
CA LYS A 78 -4.87 48.34 8.74
C LYS A 78 -4.10 48.56 7.44
N GLU A 79 -4.11 49.78 6.90
CA GLU A 79 -3.33 50.13 5.72
C GLU A 79 -1.83 49.97 5.95
N ILE A 80 -1.33 50.40 7.11
CA ILE A 80 0.09 50.22 7.50
C ILE A 80 0.45 48.74 7.61
N GLU A 81 -0.41 47.93 8.26
CA GLU A 81 -0.21 46.48 8.39
C GLU A 81 -0.16 45.80 7.02
N LEU A 82 -1.11 46.12 6.14
CA LEU A 82 -1.17 45.59 4.77
C LEU A 82 0.08 45.95 3.95
N VAL A 83 0.59 47.18 4.10
CA VAL A 83 1.82 47.60 3.40
C VAL A 83 3.04 46.83 3.92
N ALA A 84 3.12 46.57 5.23
CA ALA A 84 4.20 45.76 5.80
C ALA A 84 4.15 44.29 5.32
N ASP A 85 2.96 43.71 5.26
CA ASP A 85 2.75 42.35 4.74
C ASP A 85 3.10 42.25 3.24
N LEU A 86 2.69 43.24 2.44
CA LEU A 86 3.01 43.30 1.02
C LEU A 86 4.54 43.33 0.77
N GLU A 87 5.27 44.09 1.58
CA GLU A 87 6.73 44.19 1.43
C GLU A 87 7.43 42.89 1.85
N ARG A 88 6.93 42.21 2.89
CA ARG A 88 7.39 40.87 3.28
C ARG A 88 7.15 39.85 2.15
N GLU A 89 5.95 39.81 1.58
CA GLU A 89 5.63 38.91 0.46
C GLU A 89 6.50 39.19 -0.78
N LYS A 90 6.82 40.46 -1.08
CA LYS A 90 7.76 40.79 -2.17
C LYS A 90 9.16 40.24 -1.92
N THR A 91 9.66 40.32 -0.69
CA THR A 91 10.97 39.77 -0.35
C THR A 91 11.00 38.25 -0.49
N GLU A 92 9.99 37.56 0.05
CA GLU A 92 9.86 36.10 -0.05
C GLU A 92 9.75 35.64 -1.51
N ARG A 93 8.94 36.34 -2.31
CA ARG A 93 8.82 36.07 -3.75
C ARG A 93 10.16 36.20 -4.47
N LYS A 94 10.94 37.23 -4.18
CA LYS A 94 12.25 37.45 -4.81
C LYS A 94 13.23 36.32 -4.46
N ASP A 95 13.25 35.87 -3.21
CA ASP A 95 14.11 34.76 -2.77
C ASP A 95 13.69 33.42 -3.40
N ALA A 96 12.38 33.20 -3.57
CA ALA A 96 11.84 32.05 -4.30
C ALA A 96 12.23 32.10 -5.78
N GLU A 97 12.11 33.26 -6.44
CA GLU A 97 12.51 33.45 -7.84
C GLU A 97 14.02 33.18 -8.05
N LEU A 98 14.88 33.61 -7.12
CA LEU A 98 16.32 33.32 -7.15
C LEU A 98 16.60 31.81 -7.00
N SER A 99 15.87 31.14 -6.12
CA SER A 99 16.01 29.69 -5.90
C SER A 99 15.57 28.89 -7.13
N VAL A 100 14.45 29.27 -7.76
CA VAL A 100 13.99 28.67 -9.02
C VAL A 100 15.04 28.83 -10.12
N ALA A 101 15.64 30.02 -10.25
CA ALA A 101 16.70 30.26 -11.23
C ALA A 101 17.99 29.45 -10.96
N ALA A 102 18.27 29.11 -9.70
CA ALA A 102 19.37 28.21 -9.33
C ALA A 102 19.05 26.76 -9.73
N TYR A 103 17.85 26.27 -9.41
CA TYR A 103 17.41 24.93 -9.78
C TYR A 103 17.32 24.72 -11.30
N GLN A 104 16.87 25.73 -12.06
CA GLN A 104 16.87 25.66 -13.52
C GLN A 104 18.28 25.47 -14.10
N ARG A 105 19.30 26.12 -13.53
CA ARG A 105 20.70 25.95 -13.93
C ARG A 105 21.22 24.55 -13.58
N GLN A 106 20.88 24.03 -12.40
CA GLN A 106 21.25 22.65 -12.02
C GLN A 106 20.57 21.62 -12.94
N LEU A 107 19.30 21.81 -13.25
CA LEU A 107 18.54 20.94 -14.16
C LEU A 107 19.15 20.93 -15.57
N ALA A 108 19.57 22.08 -16.09
CA ALA A 108 20.25 22.15 -17.38
C ALA A 108 21.57 21.35 -17.36
N SER A 109 22.40 21.52 -16.31
CA SER A 109 23.64 20.77 -16.16
C SER A 109 23.41 19.25 -16.05
N LEU A 110 22.37 18.82 -15.33
CA LEU A 110 21.98 17.41 -15.23
C LEU A 110 21.53 16.85 -16.58
N LYS A 111 20.74 17.61 -17.35
CA LYS A 111 20.32 17.19 -18.70
C LYS A 111 21.51 16.99 -19.63
N ASP A 112 22.51 17.86 -19.59
CA ASP A 112 23.72 17.72 -20.40
C ASP A 112 24.50 16.46 -20.01
N LYS A 113 24.62 16.16 -18.71
CA LYS A 113 25.25 14.92 -18.22
C LYS A 113 24.49 13.67 -18.65
N CYS A 114 23.16 13.68 -18.55
CA CYS A 114 22.33 12.56 -19.00
C CYS A 114 22.49 12.31 -20.50
N SER A 115 22.55 13.38 -21.31
CA SER A 115 22.79 13.29 -22.76
C SER A 115 24.15 12.65 -23.08
N ALA A 116 25.20 13.03 -22.34
CA ALA A 116 26.53 12.45 -22.49
C ALA A 116 26.56 10.95 -22.14
N ILE A 117 25.94 10.56 -21.01
CA ILE A 117 25.84 9.16 -20.59
C ILE A 117 25.01 8.35 -21.60
N GLN A 118 23.92 8.91 -22.13
CA GLN A 118 23.10 8.24 -23.14
C GLN A 118 23.90 7.93 -24.40
N ALA A 119 24.74 8.86 -24.85
CA ALA A 119 25.63 8.63 -26.00
C ALA A 119 26.63 7.50 -25.71
N GLU A 120 27.15 7.41 -24.49
CA GLU A 120 28.06 6.33 -24.08
C GLU A 120 27.35 4.97 -24.02
N ILE A 121 26.13 4.92 -23.50
CA ILE A 121 25.27 3.72 -23.50
C ILE A 121 25.03 3.23 -24.92
N ASP A 122 24.72 4.14 -25.85
CA ASP A 122 24.46 3.77 -27.24
C ASP A 122 25.72 3.24 -27.95
N GLN A 123 26.91 3.75 -27.58
CA GLN A 123 28.18 3.19 -28.02
C GLN A 123 28.40 1.76 -27.51
N TYR A 124 28.16 1.50 -26.22
CA TYR A 124 28.29 0.15 -25.66
C TYR A 124 27.27 -0.84 -26.22
N ARG A 125 26.04 -0.39 -26.49
CA ARG A 125 25.02 -1.21 -27.17
C ARG A 125 25.49 -1.64 -28.56
N ALA A 126 26.03 -0.72 -29.35
CA ALA A 126 26.57 -1.03 -30.67
C ALA A 126 27.71 -2.06 -30.63
N ILE A 127 28.61 -1.95 -29.65
CA ILE A 127 29.70 -2.93 -29.43
C ILE A 127 29.13 -4.31 -29.07
N THR A 128 28.16 -4.34 -28.15
CA THR A 128 27.52 -5.58 -27.68
C THR A 128 26.79 -6.29 -28.80
N ASP A 129 26.06 -5.56 -29.63
CA ASP A 129 25.37 -6.11 -30.79
C ASP A 129 26.35 -6.69 -31.80
N ASN A 130 27.51 -6.07 -31.98
CA ASN A 130 28.55 -6.61 -32.86
C ASN A 130 29.12 -7.94 -32.33
N LEU A 131 29.44 -8.01 -31.05
CA LEU A 131 29.93 -9.24 -30.41
C LEU A 131 28.88 -10.37 -30.45
N ARG A 132 27.60 -10.04 -30.26
CA ARG A 132 26.50 -11.00 -30.40
C ARG A 132 26.39 -11.56 -31.81
N ARG A 133 26.56 -10.72 -32.84
CA ARG A 133 26.55 -11.18 -34.24
C ARG A 133 27.66 -12.19 -34.52
N GLU A 134 28.88 -11.91 -34.08
CA GLU A 134 30.02 -12.84 -34.24
C GLU A 134 29.77 -14.16 -33.50
N LYS A 135 29.33 -14.11 -32.24
CA LYS A 135 29.00 -15.31 -31.46
C LYS A 135 27.90 -16.16 -32.11
N ASN A 136 26.85 -15.52 -32.63
CA ASN A 136 25.76 -16.21 -33.31
C ASN A 136 26.22 -16.88 -34.60
N LYS A 137 27.15 -16.26 -35.33
CA LYS A 137 27.76 -16.84 -36.53
C LYS A 137 28.58 -18.09 -36.21
N GLU A 138 29.38 -18.06 -35.15
CA GLU A 138 30.11 -19.24 -34.66
C GLU A 138 29.15 -20.35 -34.21
N ARG A 139 28.12 -20.01 -33.43
CA ARG A 139 27.11 -20.97 -32.95
C ARG A 139 26.34 -21.61 -34.10
N ALA A 140 25.97 -20.84 -35.13
CA ALA A 140 25.30 -21.38 -36.32
C ALA A 140 26.20 -22.37 -37.08
N THR A 141 27.50 -22.07 -37.14
CA THR A 141 28.49 -22.95 -37.75
C THR A 141 28.60 -24.26 -36.97
N LEU A 142 28.74 -24.18 -35.63
CA LEU A 142 28.79 -25.36 -34.75
C LEU A 142 27.49 -26.18 -34.79
N SER A 143 26.33 -25.52 -34.81
CA SER A 143 25.04 -26.20 -34.92
C SER A 143 24.87 -26.94 -36.26
N THR A 144 25.45 -26.41 -37.33
CA THR A 144 25.43 -27.06 -38.65
C THR A 144 26.31 -28.32 -38.65
N PHE A 145 27.48 -28.27 -38.00
CA PHE A 145 28.30 -29.46 -37.82
C PHE A 145 27.63 -30.49 -36.90
N ALA A 146 27.03 -30.04 -35.79
CA ALA A 146 26.32 -30.93 -34.86
C ALA A 146 25.12 -31.63 -35.52
N SER A 147 24.36 -30.93 -36.38
CA SER A 147 23.21 -31.54 -37.06
C SER A 147 23.61 -32.59 -38.10
N GLN A 148 24.80 -32.47 -38.70
CA GLN A 148 25.34 -33.48 -39.62
C GLN A 148 25.73 -34.77 -38.90
N VAL A 149 26.28 -34.67 -37.69
CA VAL A 149 26.75 -35.82 -36.90
C VAL A 149 25.62 -36.45 -36.07
N SER A 150 24.60 -35.66 -35.69
CA SER A 150 23.52 -36.10 -34.80
C SER A 150 22.67 -37.24 -35.39
N SER A 151 22.41 -37.25 -36.71
CA SER A 151 21.63 -38.33 -37.33
C SER A 151 22.37 -39.67 -37.33
N GLU A 152 23.67 -39.65 -37.60
CA GLU A 152 24.54 -40.83 -37.56
C GLU A 152 24.73 -41.33 -36.13
N LEU A 153 24.89 -40.41 -35.17
CA LEU A 153 24.99 -40.73 -33.74
C LEU A 153 23.72 -41.39 -33.23
N ILE A 154 22.53 -40.80 -33.49
CA ILE A 154 21.24 -41.39 -33.09
C ILE A 154 21.04 -42.77 -33.72
N ALA A 155 21.46 -42.96 -34.97
CA ALA A 155 21.39 -44.26 -35.63
C ALA A 155 22.30 -45.30 -34.94
N CYS A 156 23.53 -44.92 -34.56
CA CYS A 156 24.46 -45.78 -33.84
C CYS A 156 23.96 -46.11 -32.43
N GLU A 157 23.49 -45.12 -31.67
CA GLU A 157 22.99 -45.29 -30.31
C GLU A 157 21.76 -46.19 -30.27
N ARG A 158 20.84 -46.04 -31.23
CA ARG A 158 19.68 -46.94 -31.38
C ARG A 158 20.08 -48.37 -31.77
N HIS A 159 21.10 -48.55 -32.60
CA HIS A 159 21.50 -49.90 -33.02
C HIS A 159 22.26 -50.65 -31.94
N LEU A 160 23.03 -49.93 -31.12
CA LEU A 160 23.82 -50.50 -30.04
C LEU A 160 23.05 -50.57 -28.71
N SER A 161 21.88 -49.92 -28.62
CA SER A 161 21.14 -49.65 -27.38
C SER A 161 22.07 -49.16 -26.26
N CYS A 162 23.01 -48.30 -26.63
CA CYS A 162 24.08 -47.81 -25.78
C CYS A 162 24.37 -46.33 -26.10
N HIS A 163 24.30 -45.49 -25.06
CA HIS A 163 24.58 -44.07 -25.11
C HIS A 163 25.84 -43.76 -24.29
N ILE A 164 26.73 -42.93 -24.82
CA ILE A 164 28.00 -42.59 -24.19
C ILE A 164 28.08 -41.08 -24.02
N GLU A 165 28.22 -40.62 -22.79
CA GLU A 165 28.37 -39.18 -22.49
C GLU A 165 29.61 -38.92 -21.62
N GLY A 166 30.23 -37.76 -21.82
CA GLY A 166 31.29 -37.27 -20.95
C GLY A 166 30.69 -36.54 -19.74
N ILE A 167 30.96 -37.04 -18.54
CA ILE A 167 30.40 -36.48 -17.28
C ILE A 167 31.43 -35.67 -16.48
N GLY A 168 32.65 -35.54 -17.01
CA GLY A 168 33.76 -34.82 -16.38
C GLY A 168 35.08 -35.11 -17.09
N PRO A 169 36.19 -34.49 -16.64
CA PRO A 169 37.51 -34.81 -17.17
C PRO A 169 37.81 -36.30 -16.97
N ASP A 170 38.17 -36.98 -18.06
CA ASP A 170 38.53 -38.41 -18.13
C ASP A 170 37.46 -39.38 -17.58
N LYS A 171 36.19 -38.99 -17.59
CA LYS A 171 35.07 -39.84 -17.14
C LYS A 171 34.01 -39.98 -18.21
N LEU A 172 33.74 -41.23 -18.58
CA LEU A 172 32.69 -41.60 -19.51
C LEU A 172 31.57 -42.33 -18.79
N LEU A 173 30.33 -41.91 -19.01
CA LEU A 173 29.14 -42.65 -18.63
C LEU A 173 28.64 -43.44 -19.83
N PHE A 174 28.49 -44.74 -19.65
CA PHE A 174 27.81 -45.64 -20.57
C PHE A 174 26.41 -45.90 -20.01
N ARG A 175 25.37 -45.57 -20.77
CA ARG A 175 23.98 -45.92 -20.48
C ARG A 175 23.51 -46.96 -21.48
N PHE A 176 23.00 -48.08 -20.99
CA PHE A 176 22.50 -49.18 -21.78
C PHE A 176 20.97 -49.19 -21.67
N SER A 177 20.30 -49.10 -22.81
CA SER A 177 18.85 -49.19 -22.96
C SER A 177 18.45 -50.59 -23.44
N ASP A 178 17.15 -50.93 -23.43
CA ASP A 178 16.63 -52.25 -23.83
C ASP A 178 17.19 -53.44 -23.03
N ILE A 179 17.59 -53.20 -21.78
CA ILE A 179 18.13 -54.25 -20.89
C ILE A 179 17.03 -55.06 -20.19
N ASP A 180 15.81 -54.55 -20.13
CA ASP A 180 14.62 -55.20 -19.57
C ASP A 180 13.56 -55.34 -20.68
N PRO A 181 13.16 -56.57 -21.07
CA PRO A 181 12.13 -56.79 -22.09
C PRO A 181 10.72 -56.30 -21.70
N GLU A 182 10.45 -56.05 -20.42
CA GLU A 182 9.13 -55.62 -19.92
C GLU A 182 9.02 -54.10 -19.65
N ASP A 183 10.15 -53.38 -19.57
CA ASP A 183 10.20 -51.94 -19.26
C ASP A 183 11.31 -51.24 -20.08
N ASP A 184 10.91 -50.51 -21.13
CA ASP A 184 11.82 -49.77 -22.01
C ASP A 184 12.43 -48.52 -21.35
N THR A 185 11.97 -48.16 -20.15
CA THR A 185 12.48 -47.00 -19.39
C THR A 185 13.63 -47.34 -18.46
N ARG A 186 13.92 -48.64 -18.25
CA ARG A 186 15.03 -49.07 -17.39
C ARG A 186 16.36 -49.01 -18.13
N GLU A 187 17.32 -48.36 -17.48
CA GLU A 187 18.67 -48.21 -18.00
C GLU A 187 19.71 -48.81 -17.06
N GLY A 188 20.72 -49.45 -17.65
CA GLY A 188 21.93 -49.89 -16.97
C GLY A 188 22.99 -48.82 -17.16
N THR A 189 23.63 -48.36 -16.10
CA THR A 189 24.63 -47.30 -16.15
C THR A 189 25.97 -47.79 -15.63
N VAL A 190 27.05 -47.43 -16.32
CA VAL A 190 28.43 -47.70 -15.92
C VAL A 190 29.26 -46.45 -16.12
N VAL A 191 29.90 -45.98 -15.04
CA VAL A 191 30.88 -44.89 -15.12
C VAL A 191 32.28 -45.48 -15.20
N LEU A 192 33.01 -45.10 -16.23
CA LEU A 192 34.38 -45.51 -16.49
C LEU A 192 35.33 -44.32 -16.37
N ASP A 193 36.36 -44.49 -15.54
CA ASP A 193 37.53 -43.62 -15.49
C ASP A 193 38.52 -44.07 -16.57
N VAL A 194 38.92 -43.14 -17.44
CA VAL A 194 39.82 -43.38 -18.57
C VAL A 194 41.20 -42.71 -18.43
N THR A 195 41.57 -42.16 -17.25
CA THR A 195 42.78 -41.34 -17.12
C THR A 195 44.08 -42.10 -17.41
N HIS A 196 44.24 -43.35 -16.94
CA HIS A 196 45.48 -44.14 -17.12
C HIS A 196 45.28 -45.66 -17.21
N SER A 197 44.30 -46.20 -16.50
CA SER A 197 43.89 -47.61 -16.56
C SER A 197 42.38 -47.65 -16.40
N TYR A 198 41.67 -48.31 -17.32
CA TYR A 198 40.20 -48.38 -17.28
C TYR A 198 39.71 -48.89 -15.92
N LYS A 199 39.02 -48.02 -15.18
CA LYS A 199 38.49 -48.35 -13.86
C LYS A 199 37.00 -48.04 -13.79
N VAL A 200 36.22 -49.05 -13.46
CA VAL A 200 34.79 -48.88 -13.22
C VAL A 200 34.60 -48.17 -11.87
N LEU A 201 34.00 -46.98 -11.90
CA LEU A 201 33.75 -46.17 -10.70
C LEU A 201 32.42 -46.52 -10.05
N THR A 202 31.35 -46.59 -10.86
CA THR A 202 29.99 -46.90 -10.40
C THR A 202 29.27 -47.72 -11.46
N VAL A 203 28.43 -48.64 -10.98
CA VAL A 203 27.50 -49.41 -11.82
C VAL A 203 26.15 -49.46 -11.14
N SER A 204 25.10 -49.16 -11.90
CA SER A 204 23.72 -49.21 -11.42
C SER A 204 22.81 -49.75 -12.52
N PRO A 205 21.99 -50.78 -12.27
CA PRO A 205 21.89 -51.56 -11.03
C PRO A 205 23.13 -52.43 -10.77
N ASN A 206 23.32 -52.89 -9.53
CA ASN A 206 24.51 -53.65 -9.14
C ASN A 206 24.66 -54.93 -9.98
N LEU A 207 25.82 -55.10 -10.61
CA LEU A 207 26.16 -56.27 -11.42
C LEU A 207 27.21 -57.13 -10.70
N PRO A 208 26.89 -58.36 -10.26
CA PRO A 208 27.85 -59.24 -9.58
C PRO A 208 29.10 -59.55 -10.41
N ALA A 209 28.98 -59.57 -11.75
CA ALA A 209 30.08 -59.83 -12.67
C ALA A 209 31.04 -58.64 -12.88
N VAL A 210 30.71 -57.44 -12.42
CA VAL A 210 31.43 -56.20 -12.76
C VAL A 210 32.90 -56.20 -12.31
N ALA A 211 33.21 -56.82 -11.16
CA ALA A 211 34.57 -56.88 -10.65
C ALA A 211 35.51 -57.69 -11.55
N VAL A 212 35.00 -58.78 -12.13
CA VAL A 212 35.74 -59.63 -13.07
C VAL A 212 35.90 -58.91 -14.41
N LEU A 213 34.81 -58.30 -14.91
CA LEU A 213 34.83 -57.54 -16.16
C LEU A 213 35.77 -56.33 -16.09
N SER A 214 35.80 -55.61 -14.96
CA SER A 214 36.70 -54.47 -14.75
C SER A 214 38.17 -54.90 -14.68
N SER A 215 38.48 -56.03 -14.04
CA SER A 215 39.85 -56.56 -14.00
C SER A 215 40.32 -56.94 -15.41
N GLN A 216 39.46 -57.61 -16.18
CA GLN A 216 39.79 -58.05 -17.53
C GLN A 216 39.89 -56.89 -18.53
N LEU A 217 39.11 -55.82 -18.35
CA LEU A 217 39.26 -54.58 -19.13
C LEU A 217 40.58 -53.86 -18.80
N ALA A 218 40.96 -53.82 -17.53
CA ALA A 218 42.24 -53.20 -17.12
C ALA A 218 43.44 -53.94 -17.73
N ASP A 219 43.36 -55.27 -17.87
CA ASP A 219 44.43 -56.09 -18.45
C ASP A 219 44.45 -56.10 -19.98
N SER A 220 43.27 -56.12 -20.63
CA SER A 220 43.15 -56.25 -22.09
C SER A 220 43.16 -54.92 -22.84
N GLY A 221 42.68 -53.85 -22.20
CA GLY A 221 42.38 -52.58 -22.86
C GLY A 221 41.24 -52.64 -23.88
N ASP A 222 40.53 -53.77 -23.99
CA ASP A 222 39.49 -53.98 -24.99
C ASP A 222 38.14 -53.45 -24.50
N ILE A 223 37.90 -52.16 -24.76
CA ILE A 223 36.66 -51.47 -24.39
C ILE A 223 35.44 -52.02 -25.12
N ASN A 224 35.59 -52.49 -26.35
CA ASN A 224 34.48 -53.03 -27.15
C ASN A 224 34.02 -54.36 -26.58
N TRP A 225 34.96 -55.23 -26.18
CA TRP A 225 34.63 -56.46 -25.47
C TRP A 225 33.91 -56.15 -24.16
N PHE A 226 34.41 -55.19 -23.38
CA PHE A 226 33.83 -54.83 -22.09
C PHE A 226 32.38 -54.32 -22.21
N ILE A 227 32.12 -53.38 -23.13
CA ILE A 227 30.77 -52.86 -23.39
C ILE A 227 29.80 -54.01 -23.73
N ASN A 228 30.22 -54.95 -24.59
CA ASN A 228 29.41 -56.11 -24.96
C ASN A 228 29.13 -57.06 -23.78
N GLN A 229 30.11 -57.30 -22.91
CA GLN A 229 29.92 -58.19 -21.76
C GLN A 229 29.05 -57.55 -20.67
N VAL A 230 29.20 -56.24 -20.44
CA VAL A 230 28.37 -55.49 -19.49
C VAL A 230 26.90 -55.48 -19.94
N GLN A 231 26.64 -55.25 -21.23
CA GLN A 231 25.28 -55.30 -21.77
C GLN A 231 24.64 -56.68 -21.59
N LYS A 232 25.37 -57.76 -21.90
CA LYS A 232 24.89 -59.13 -21.66
C LYS A 232 24.61 -59.41 -20.18
N ALA A 233 25.51 -58.98 -19.30
CA ALA A 233 25.35 -59.14 -17.87
C ALA A 233 24.13 -58.39 -17.32
N PHE A 234 23.79 -57.22 -17.87
CA PHE A 234 22.53 -56.55 -17.55
C PHE A 234 21.32 -57.36 -18.02
N ILE A 235 21.29 -57.81 -19.28
CA ILE A 235 20.18 -58.60 -19.84
C ILE A 235 19.93 -59.91 -19.06
N GLU A 236 21.00 -60.61 -18.68
CA GLU A 236 20.92 -61.88 -17.93
C GLU A 236 20.42 -61.69 -16.49
N ASN A 237 20.62 -60.52 -15.89
CA ASN A 237 20.23 -60.21 -14.51
C ASN A 237 18.71 -59.93 -14.36
N TRP A 238 17.95 -59.85 -15.45
CA TRP A 238 16.55 -59.36 -15.46
C TRP A 238 15.45 -60.36 -15.85
N GLN A 239 15.73 -61.67 -16.05
CA GLN A 239 14.66 -62.69 -16.25
C GLN A 239 14.28 -63.45 -14.95
N PRO A 240 13.02 -63.87 -14.71
CA PRO A 240 11.75 -63.11 -14.64
C PRO A 240 11.03 -63.26 -13.26
N LEU A 241 10.20 -62.29 -12.84
CA LEU A 241 9.06 -62.49 -11.90
C LEU A 241 8.14 -61.23 -11.81
N ILE A 242 7.05 -61.29 -12.58
CA ILE A 242 5.67 -60.74 -12.46
C ILE A 242 5.37 -59.62 -11.40
N ILE A 243 4.59 -58.61 -11.86
CA ILE A 243 3.49 -57.84 -11.20
C ILE A 243 3.68 -56.32 -11.01
N PHE A 244 3.08 -55.57 -11.94
CA PHE A 244 2.14 -54.41 -11.86
C PHE A 244 2.47 -53.02 -11.22
N TYR A 245 2.13 -52.01 -12.06
CA TYR A 245 1.59 -50.65 -11.86
C TYR A 245 2.52 -49.47 -11.47
N ASN A 246 2.60 -48.44 -12.34
CA ASN A 246 2.17 -47.06 -12.05
C ASN A 246 2.11 -46.10 -13.27
N GLN A 247 1.22 -45.11 -13.19
CA GLN A 247 1.07 -43.97 -14.13
C GLN A 247 2.01 -42.80 -13.80
N PRO A 248 2.36 -41.90 -14.76
CA PRO A 248 3.29 -40.80 -14.54
C PRO A 248 2.63 -39.43 -14.29
N THR A 249 3.30 -38.62 -13.47
CA THR A 249 3.08 -37.17 -13.27
C THR A 249 3.78 -36.34 -14.37
N MET A 250 3.09 -35.32 -14.88
CA MET A 250 3.64 -34.35 -15.84
C MET A 250 4.53 -33.28 -15.19
N ASN A 251 5.59 -32.91 -15.91
CA ASN A 251 6.61 -31.91 -15.59
C ASN A 251 6.33 -30.60 -16.36
N PRO A 252 6.31 -29.39 -15.74
CA PRO A 252 6.11 -28.14 -16.47
C PRO A 252 7.39 -27.29 -16.49
N PHE A 253 8.25 -27.46 -17.49
CA PHE A 253 9.28 -26.46 -17.83
C PHE A 253 9.29 -26.23 -19.34
N GLY A 254 8.63 -25.15 -19.76
CA GLY A 254 8.74 -24.53 -21.08
C GLY A 254 8.81 -23.02 -20.91
N GLU A 255 9.62 -22.33 -21.72
CA GLU A 255 9.81 -20.87 -21.66
C GLU A 255 8.45 -20.14 -21.65
N LEU A 256 8.16 -19.45 -20.53
CA LEU A 256 6.94 -18.65 -20.38
C LEU A 256 7.03 -17.42 -21.30
N ASN A 257 6.01 -17.21 -22.13
CA ASN A 257 5.89 -15.94 -22.85
C ASN A 257 5.59 -14.79 -21.86
N SER A 258 5.85 -13.54 -22.26
CA SER A 258 5.74 -12.36 -21.36
C SER A 258 4.38 -12.21 -20.68
N LYS A 259 3.29 -12.69 -21.30
CA LYS A 259 1.94 -12.65 -20.71
C LYS A 259 1.81 -13.69 -19.58
N THR A 260 2.29 -14.91 -19.80
CA THR A 260 2.26 -15.95 -18.77
C THR A 260 3.21 -15.60 -17.62
N THR A 261 4.34 -14.96 -17.89
CA THR A 261 5.23 -14.44 -16.85
C THR A 261 4.56 -13.35 -16.01
N ALA A 262 3.83 -12.41 -16.65
CA ALA A 262 3.08 -11.39 -15.94
C ALA A 262 2.01 -12.00 -15.01
N GLN A 263 1.33 -13.06 -15.46
CA GLN A 263 0.36 -13.80 -14.64
C GLN A 263 1.04 -14.52 -13.48
N TYR A 264 2.17 -15.18 -13.72
CA TYR A 264 2.94 -15.87 -12.69
C TYR A 264 3.42 -14.92 -11.58
N LEU A 265 4.01 -13.77 -11.92
CA LEU A 265 4.49 -12.76 -10.95
C LEU A 265 3.35 -12.12 -10.12
N ARG A 266 2.10 -12.38 -10.50
CA ARG A 266 0.88 -11.93 -9.82
C ARG A 266 0.28 -13.03 -8.92
N THR A 267 0.94 -14.16 -8.75
CA THR A 267 0.51 -15.25 -7.86
C THR A 267 1.17 -15.16 -6.49
N LEU A 268 0.52 -15.72 -5.45
CA LEU A 268 1.10 -15.83 -4.10
C LEU A 268 2.39 -16.69 -4.08
N PRO A 269 2.45 -17.87 -4.73
CA PRO A 269 3.67 -18.69 -4.73
C PRO A 269 4.90 -17.98 -5.30
N ALA A 270 4.72 -17.13 -6.33
CA ALA A 270 5.82 -16.39 -6.94
C ALA A 270 6.51 -15.43 -5.96
N ILE A 271 5.80 -14.90 -4.96
CA ILE A 271 6.37 -14.03 -3.93
C ILE A 271 7.44 -14.80 -3.15
N ARG A 272 7.07 -15.96 -2.60
CA ARG A 272 7.96 -16.79 -1.80
C ARG A 272 9.11 -17.35 -2.65
N GLU A 273 8.84 -17.83 -3.85
CA GLU A 273 9.85 -18.37 -4.76
C GLU A 273 10.94 -17.32 -5.11
N ARG A 274 10.52 -16.10 -5.50
CA ARG A 274 11.47 -15.04 -5.88
C ARG A 274 12.22 -14.46 -4.68
N CYS A 275 11.57 -14.36 -3.52
CA CYS A 275 12.26 -13.95 -2.28
C CYS A 275 13.26 -15.02 -1.81
N LEU A 276 12.95 -16.31 -1.98
CA LEU A 276 13.84 -17.41 -1.60
C LEU A 276 15.11 -17.40 -2.45
N ALA A 277 15.01 -17.15 -3.76
CA ALA A 277 16.18 -17.01 -4.62
C ALA A 277 17.14 -15.90 -4.14
N LEU A 278 16.61 -14.80 -3.59
CA LEU A 278 17.42 -13.74 -3.01
C LEU A 278 18.01 -14.15 -1.65
N TYR A 279 17.24 -14.84 -0.81
CA TYR A 279 17.73 -15.40 0.45
C TYR A 279 18.89 -16.40 0.22
N ASP A 280 18.82 -17.23 -0.82
CA ASP A 280 19.89 -18.17 -1.17
C ASP A 280 21.21 -17.43 -1.48
N LEU A 281 21.13 -16.24 -2.10
CA LEU A 281 22.29 -15.37 -2.28
C LEU A 281 22.79 -14.77 -0.96
N ALA A 282 21.89 -14.48 -0.02
CA ALA A 282 22.26 -14.03 1.31
C ALA A 282 23.07 -15.06 2.08
N THR A 283 22.71 -16.35 1.99
CA THR A 283 23.49 -17.43 2.63
C THR A 283 24.90 -17.62 2.05
N GLN A 284 25.18 -16.97 0.90
CA GLN A 284 26.45 -17.00 0.21
C GLN A 284 27.21 -15.65 0.32
N ASP A 285 26.75 -14.74 1.18
CA ASP A 285 27.30 -13.38 1.34
C ASP A 285 27.26 -12.54 0.05
N LYS A 286 26.28 -12.79 -0.83
CA LYS A 286 26.13 -12.14 -2.14
C LYS A 286 25.09 -11.03 -2.19
N LEU A 287 24.51 -10.64 -1.06
CA LEU A 287 23.63 -9.47 -0.99
C LEU A 287 24.41 -8.19 -1.33
N LEU A 288 23.75 -7.26 -2.02
CA LEU A 288 24.39 -6.02 -2.45
C LEU A 288 24.37 -4.95 -1.38
N TYR A 289 23.29 -4.84 -0.61
CA TYR A 289 23.02 -3.73 0.29
C TYR A 289 23.11 -4.11 1.76
N PHE A 290 22.86 -5.38 2.11
CA PHE A 290 22.91 -5.87 3.48
C PHE A 290 23.95 -6.96 3.68
N ASP A 291 24.52 -7.02 4.87
CA ASP A 291 25.15 -8.22 5.42
C ASP A 291 24.10 -9.01 6.20
N TYR A 292 24.06 -10.32 5.99
CA TYR A 292 23.09 -11.23 6.62
C TYR A 292 23.79 -12.06 7.70
N HIS A 293 23.20 -12.05 8.90
CA HIS A 293 23.74 -12.68 10.11
C HIS A 293 22.78 -13.76 10.61
N PRO A 294 22.86 -15.01 10.09
CA PRO A 294 21.95 -16.09 10.48
C PRO A 294 22.02 -16.43 11.97
N GLU A 295 23.16 -16.20 12.62
CA GLU A 295 23.33 -16.39 14.06
C GLU A 295 22.46 -15.44 14.90
N LYS A 296 22.03 -14.32 14.34
CA LYS A 296 21.17 -13.33 15.01
C LYS A 296 19.69 -13.64 14.94
N GLU A 297 19.28 -14.59 14.11
CA GLU A 297 17.88 -15.00 14.04
C GLU A 297 17.37 -15.57 15.37
N ALA A 298 18.25 -16.22 16.16
CA ALA A 298 17.90 -16.71 17.49
C ALA A 298 17.50 -15.56 18.44
N ASP A 299 18.22 -14.44 18.38
CA ASP A 299 17.92 -13.24 19.18
C ASP A 299 16.52 -12.68 18.83
N VAL A 300 16.13 -12.72 17.55
CA VAL A 300 14.79 -12.31 17.10
C VAL A 300 13.70 -13.24 17.60
N VAL A 301 13.93 -14.57 17.52
CA VAL A 301 12.98 -15.57 18.00
C VAL A 301 12.76 -15.45 19.51
N ASP A 302 13.83 -15.31 20.28
CA ASP A 302 13.73 -15.14 21.73
C ASP A 302 12.99 -13.85 22.09
N PHE A 303 13.27 -12.74 21.40
CA PHE A 303 12.52 -11.49 21.56
C PHE A 303 11.03 -11.65 21.25
N CYS A 304 10.68 -12.38 20.19
CA CYS A 304 9.30 -12.69 19.82
C CYS A 304 8.60 -13.57 20.87
N LEU A 305 9.29 -14.60 21.38
CA LEU A 305 8.77 -15.48 22.42
C LEU A 305 8.51 -14.75 23.73
N ASP A 306 9.36 -13.79 24.10
CA ASP A 306 9.15 -12.95 25.29
C ASP A 306 7.88 -12.12 25.18
N ILE A 307 7.57 -11.56 24.00
CA ILE A 307 6.32 -10.84 23.74
C ILE A 307 5.13 -11.80 23.82
N ILE A 308 5.20 -12.93 23.13
CA ILE A 308 4.13 -13.94 23.13
C ILE A 308 3.83 -14.41 24.55
N LYS A 309 4.87 -14.69 25.33
CA LYS A 309 4.75 -15.11 26.73
C LYS A 309 4.13 -14.00 27.60
N ARG A 310 4.60 -12.76 27.46
CA ARG A 310 4.13 -11.61 28.26
C ARG A 310 2.66 -11.31 28.02
N ASP A 311 2.23 -11.31 26.76
CA ASP A 311 0.93 -10.77 26.37
C ASP A 311 -0.15 -11.84 26.21
N TYR A 312 0.25 -13.09 25.93
CA TYR A 312 -0.67 -14.18 25.60
C TYR A 312 -0.43 -15.44 26.45
N ASN A 313 0.47 -15.38 27.44
CA ASN A 313 0.84 -16.51 28.30
C ASN A 313 1.32 -17.75 27.52
N SER A 314 1.92 -17.53 26.34
CA SER A 314 2.34 -18.61 25.43
C SER A 314 1.21 -19.52 24.92
N ASP A 315 -0.06 -19.08 25.04
CA ASP A 315 -1.23 -19.81 24.53
C ASP A 315 -1.66 -19.21 23.17
N PRO A 316 -1.52 -19.95 22.06
CA PRO A 316 -1.83 -19.46 20.73
C PRO A 316 -3.32 -19.10 20.55
N ASN A 317 -4.23 -19.69 21.33
CA ASN A 317 -5.67 -19.41 21.23
C ASN A 317 -6.02 -17.97 21.65
N ASN A 318 -5.16 -17.34 22.46
CA ASN A 318 -5.33 -15.94 22.86
C ASN A 318 -4.82 -14.96 21.79
N ILE A 319 -4.04 -15.45 20.83
CA ILE A 319 -3.48 -14.63 19.74
C ILE A 319 -4.50 -14.61 18.60
N GLN A 320 -5.04 -13.43 18.32
CA GLN A 320 -5.88 -13.23 17.14
C GLN A 320 -4.99 -13.15 15.89
N PRO A 321 -5.46 -13.64 14.72
CA PRO A 321 -4.69 -13.54 13.48
C PRO A 321 -4.39 -12.08 13.13
N HIS A 322 -3.28 -11.78 12.45
CA HIS A 322 -2.98 -10.42 11.99
C HIS A 322 -3.95 -9.96 10.90
N GLY A 323 -4.39 -8.70 10.95
CA GLY A 323 -5.43 -8.15 10.07
C GLY A 323 -6.07 -6.86 10.60
N ARG A 324 -6.95 -6.25 9.80
CA ARG A 324 -7.48 -4.91 10.09
C ARG A 324 -8.42 -4.84 11.28
N TRP A 325 -9.03 -5.95 11.69
CA TRP A 325 -10.02 -5.98 12.78
C TRP A 325 -9.48 -5.37 14.08
N ARG A 326 -8.26 -5.71 14.49
CA ARG A 326 -7.58 -5.17 15.68
C ARG A 326 -7.50 -3.63 15.69
N HIS A 327 -7.32 -3.04 14.51
CA HIS A 327 -7.19 -1.59 14.35
C HIS A 327 -8.56 -0.90 14.42
N LEU A 328 -9.59 -1.52 13.87
CA LEU A 328 -10.98 -1.04 13.97
C LEU A 328 -11.47 -1.08 15.42
N ASP A 329 -11.10 -2.13 16.17
CA ASP A 329 -11.46 -2.32 17.57
C ASP A 329 -10.40 -1.77 18.54
N ALA A 330 -9.49 -0.90 18.08
CA ALA A 330 -8.42 -0.37 18.90
C ALA A 330 -8.97 0.33 20.15
N GLY A 331 -8.59 -0.18 21.33
CA GLY A 331 -8.96 0.31 22.65
C GLY A 331 -10.44 0.19 23.05
N LEU A 332 -11.35 -0.09 22.11
CA LEU A 332 -12.80 -0.28 22.30
C LEU A 332 -13.40 -1.11 21.14
N PRO A 333 -14.28 -2.09 21.41
CA PRO A 333 -14.98 -2.82 20.35
C PRO A 333 -15.93 -1.91 19.56
N ARG A 334 -15.85 -1.95 18.23
CA ARG A 334 -16.71 -1.24 17.27
C ARG A 334 -17.43 -2.19 16.32
N ILE A 335 -16.81 -3.31 15.96
CA ILE A 335 -17.42 -4.27 15.04
C ILE A 335 -18.56 -5.07 15.68
N GLN A 336 -18.36 -5.62 16.88
CA GLN A 336 -19.41 -6.39 17.56
C GLN A 336 -20.70 -5.58 17.82
N PRO A 337 -20.63 -4.31 18.26
CA PRO A 337 -21.81 -3.44 18.34
C PRO A 337 -22.52 -3.23 17.00
N LEU A 338 -21.80 -3.09 15.89
CA LEU A 338 -22.38 -2.99 14.55
C LEU A 338 -23.15 -4.25 14.17
N LEU A 339 -22.52 -5.43 14.33
CA LEU A 339 -23.16 -6.73 14.07
C LEU A 339 -24.42 -6.94 14.93
N THR A 340 -24.36 -6.57 16.21
CA THR A 340 -25.51 -6.64 17.12
C THR A 340 -26.65 -5.74 16.64
N THR A 341 -26.33 -4.50 16.25
CA THR A 341 -27.30 -3.54 15.72
C THR A 341 -27.96 -4.05 14.44
N TRP A 342 -27.17 -4.56 13.49
CA TRP A 342 -27.70 -5.08 12.24
C TRP A 342 -28.55 -6.33 12.43
N SER A 343 -28.18 -7.20 13.37
CA SER A 343 -28.97 -8.37 13.75
C SER A 343 -30.33 -7.98 14.35
N HIS A 344 -30.37 -6.94 15.19
CA HIS A 344 -31.61 -6.38 15.72
C HIS A 344 -32.50 -5.76 14.64
N LEU A 345 -31.89 -5.24 13.57
CA LEU A 345 -32.58 -4.74 12.38
C LEU A 345 -32.96 -5.85 11.38
N HIS A 346 -32.77 -7.12 11.74
CA HIS A 346 -33.05 -8.29 10.89
C HIS A 346 -32.30 -8.29 9.55
N ILE A 347 -31.12 -7.68 9.51
CA ILE A 347 -30.22 -7.78 8.36
C ILE A 347 -29.58 -9.16 8.37
N ASP A 348 -29.65 -9.89 7.26
CA ASP A 348 -29.11 -11.25 7.18
C ASP A 348 -27.58 -11.27 7.27
N ILE A 349 -27.02 -12.42 7.66
CA ILE A 349 -25.58 -12.57 7.91
C ILE A 349 -24.73 -12.31 6.66
N LYS A 350 -25.25 -12.57 5.46
CA LYS A 350 -24.55 -12.33 4.21
C LYS A 350 -24.41 -10.82 3.97
N GLU A 351 -25.49 -10.06 4.15
CA GLU A 351 -25.44 -8.60 4.04
C GLU A 351 -24.63 -7.94 5.16
N GLN A 352 -24.71 -8.43 6.40
CA GLN A 352 -23.82 -7.98 7.48
C GLN A 352 -22.34 -8.15 7.09
N SER A 353 -22.01 -9.29 6.47
CA SER A 353 -20.67 -9.56 5.99
C SER A 353 -20.28 -8.69 4.80
N ARG A 354 -21.20 -8.40 3.86
CA ARG A 354 -20.94 -7.42 2.79
C ARG A 354 -20.53 -6.07 3.35
N ARG A 355 -21.25 -5.58 4.38
CA ARG A 355 -20.93 -4.32 5.07
C ARG A 355 -19.59 -4.34 5.79
N LEU A 356 -19.19 -5.48 6.35
CA LEU A 356 -17.85 -5.61 6.93
C LEU A 356 -16.75 -5.65 5.86
N ILE A 357 -16.95 -6.36 4.75
CA ILE A 357 -16.01 -6.33 3.63
C ILE A 357 -15.88 -4.90 3.08
N ASP A 358 -16.98 -4.16 2.95
CA ASP A 358 -17.00 -2.74 2.60
C ASP A 358 -16.08 -1.92 3.53
N LEU A 359 -16.32 -2.00 4.84
CA LEU A 359 -15.53 -1.29 5.87
C LEU A 359 -14.05 -1.69 5.87
N PHE A 360 -13.77 -2.99 5.84
CA PHE A 360 -12.41 -3.50 5.94
C PHE A 360 -11.60 -3.10 4.71
N LEU A 361 -12.19 -3.17 3.52
CA LEU A 361 -11.52 -2.80 2.29
C LEU A 361 -11.11 -1.33 2.31
N ILE A 362 -12.04 -0.41 2.56
CA ILE A 362 -11.69 1.02 2.60
C ILE A 362 -10.73 1.36 3.75
N SER A 363 -10.80 0.63 4.87
CA SER A 363 -9.95 0.90 6.02
C SER A 363 -8.51 0.44 5.80
N VAL A 364 -8.31 -0.66 5.07
CA VAL A 364 -7.00 -1.12 4.62
C VAL A 364 -6.38 -0.13 3.64
N LEU A 365 -7.17 0.37 2.68
CA LEU A 365 -6.72 1.37 1.71
C LEU A 365 -6.32 2.71 2.35
N LEU A 366 -6.95 3.07 3.46
CA LEU A 366 -6.60 4.27 4.22
C LEU A 366 -5.38 4.08 5.14
N ASP A 367 -4.92 2.85 5.33
CA ASP A 367 -3.85 2.46 6.27
C ASP A 367 -2.42 2.76 5.77
N ALA A 368 -2.26 3.82 4.99
CA ALA A 368 -0.93 4.34 4.68
C ALA A 368 -0.37 5.07 5.91
N GLY A 369 0.95 5.27 6.01
CA GLY A 369 1.54 5.99 7.14
C GLY A 369 0.98 7.41 7.31
N ALA A 370 0.42 7.74 8.48
CA ALA A 370 -0.16 9.07 8.78
C ALA A 370 0.87 10.08 9.33
N GLY A 371 2.16 9.77 9.24
CA GLY A 371 3.22 10.48 9.94
C GLY A 371 3.23 10.20 11.45
N ASN A 372 4.13 10.86 12.17
CA ASN A 372 4.31 10.69 13.62
C ASN A 372 3.53 11.70 14.47
N THR A 373 2.93 12.71 13.84
CA THR A 373 2.29 13.85 14.53
C THR A 373 0.77 13.71 14.59
N TRP A 374 0.16 13.18 13.54
CA TRP A 374 -1.29 13.08 13.41
C TRP A 374 -1.93 12.21 14.51
N LYS A 375 -3.09 12.64 14.99
CA LYS A 375 -3.90 11.94 15.99
C LYS A 375 -5.39 12.01 15.62
N TYR A 376 -6.12 10.95 15.95
CA TYR A 376 -7.57 10.92 15.86
C TYR A 376 -8.18 10.96 17.26
N ILE A 377 -9.06 11.91 17.51
CA ILE A 377 -9.82 11.99 18.76
C ILE A 377 -11.21 11.43 18.50
N GLU A 378 -11.51 10.28 19.09
CA GLU A 378 -12.79 9.61 18.86
C GLU A 378 -13.97 10.42 19.42
N PRO A 379 -14.96 10.79 18.58
CA PRO A 379 -16.17 11.44 19.05
C PRO A 379 -16.92 10.57 20.07
N GLY A 380 -17.37 11.19 21.17
CA GLY A 380 -18.15 10.53 22.21
C GLY A 380 -17.33 9.83 23.30
N THR A 381 -16.08 9.42 23.03
CA THR A 381 -15.21 8.79 24.04
C THR A 381 -14.02 9.68 24.45
N ASN A 382 -13.67 10.66 23.62
CA ASN A 382 -12.48 11.52 23.76
C ASN A 382 -11.15 10.74 23.86
N LYS A 383 -11.14 9.45 23.52
CA LYS A 383 -9.89 8.67 23.42
C LYS A 383 -9.10 9.16 22.20
N THR A 384 -7.79 9.27 22.38
CA THR A 384 -6.87 9.65 21.31
C THR A 384 -6.14 8.44 20.78
N PHE A 385 -6.17 8.26 19.46
CA PHE A 385 -5.48 7.21 18.73
C PHE A 385 -4.51 7.83 17.72
N ASN A 386 -3.48 7.08 17.30
CA ASN A 386 -2.47 7.54 16.35
C ASN A 386 -2.13 6.41 15.38
N ARG A 387 -1.37 6.73 14.32
CA ARG A 387 -0.89 5.77 13.31
C ARG A 387 -2.04 4.87 12.78
N SER A 388 -1.76 3.59 12.50
CA SER A 388 -2.71 2.63 11.95
C SER A 388 -3.96 2.44 12.80
N GLU A 389 -3.83 2.47 14.12
CA GLU A 389 -4.97 2.37 15.03
C GLU A 389 -5.89 3.58 14.88
N GLY A 390 -5.34 4.80 14.83
CA GLY A 390 -6.13 6.01 14.59
C GLY A 390 -6.82 6.01 13.23
N LEU A 391 -6.16 5.50 12.19
CA LEU A 391 -6.76 5.35 10.86
C LEU A 391 -7.89 4.32 10.86
N GLY A 392 -7.76 3.22 11.60
CA GLY A 392 -8.82 2.23 11.78
C GLY A 392 -10.05 2.84 12.45
N VAL A 393 -9.87 3.51 13.58
CA VAL A 393 -10.97 4.18 14.28
C VAL A 393 -11.63 5.24 13.40
N ALA A 394 -10.86 6.10 12.73
CA ALA A 394 -11.40 7.09 11.81
C ALA A 394 -12.22 6.45 10.68
N SER A 395 -11.72 5.36 10.08
CA SER A 395 -12.42 4.62 9.02
C SER A 395 -13.78 4.10 9.48
N ALA A 396 -13.87 3.57 10.71
CA ALA A 396 -15.12 3.07 11.27
C ALA A 396 -16.17 4.19 11.43
N HIS A 397 -15.74 5.36 11.93
CA HIS A 397 -16.64 6.52 12.08
C HIS A 397 -17.06 7.10 10.73
N MET A 398 -16.16 7.20 9.76
CA MET A 398 -16.47 7.61 8.39
C MET A 398 -17.49 6.67 7.74
N PHE A 399 -17.32 5.36 7.93
CA PHE A 399 -18.26 4.36 7.43
C PHE A 399 -19.63 4.49 8.11
N GLN A 400 -19.68 4.63 9.43
CA GLN A 400 -20.94 4.83 10.16
C GLN A 400 -21.65 6.13 9.82
N SER A 401 -20.94 7.17 9.38
CA SER A 401 -21.52 8.45 8.99
C SER A 401 -22.05 8.47 7.55
N GLY A 402 -21.92 7.38 6.78
CA GLY A 402 -22.30 7.36 5.37
C GLY A 402 -21.31 8.05 4.45
N PHE A 403 -20.06 8.26 4.87
CA PHE A 403 -19.07 8.99 4.08
C PHE A 403 -18.83 8.36 2.70
N PHE A 404 -18.88 7.03 2.63
CA PHE A 404 -18.59 6.22 1.43
C PHE A 404 -19.85 5.70 0.71
N SER A 405 -21.05 6.03 1.18
CA SER A 405 -22.29 5.49 0.64
C SER A 405 -22.88 6.39 -0.44
N GLY A 406 -23.28 5.79 -1.56
CA GLY A 406 -24.05 6.46 -2.60
C GLY A 406 -25.56 6.45 -2.36
N VAL A 407 -26.03 5.66 -1.39
CA VAL A 407 -27.44 5.34 -1.16
C VAL A 407 -27.96 6.04 0.10
N GLU A 408 -28.99 6.87 -0.07
CA GLU A 408 -29.64 7.57 1.05
C GLU A 408 -30.30 6.56 2.01
N GLY A 409 -30.09 6.75 3.32
CA GLY A 409 -30.62 5.85 4.36
C GLY A 409 -29.75 4.61 4.64
N GLU A 410 -28.69 4.37 3.87
CA GLU A 410 -27.75 3.24 4.08
C GLU A 410 -26.33 3.74 4.40
N PRO A 411 -26.06 4.28 5.60
CA PRO A 411 -24.76 4.87 5.90
C PRO A 411 -23.63 3.83 5.94
N CYS A 412 -23.89 2.64 6.48
CA CYS A 412 -22.91 1.56 6.60
C CYS A 412 -22.76 0.78 5.27
N ARG A 413 -22.35 1.47 4.22
CA ARG A 413 -22.17 0.94 2.86
C ARG A 413 -21.02 1.67 2.17
N VAL A 414 -20.31 0.94 1.31
CA VAL A 414 -19.35 1.51 0.36
C VAL A 414 -19.79 1.14 -1.05
N ASP A 415 -19.90 2.11 -1.94
CA ASP A 415 -20.15 1.85 -3.36
C ASP A 415 -19.47 2.90 -4.25
N ALA A 416 -19.39 2.61 -5.54
CA ALA A 416 -18.73 3.47 -6.50
C ALA A 416 -19.31 4.89 -6.53
N ALA A 417 -20.63 5.04 -6.39
CA ALA A 417 -21.31 6.33 -6.42
C ALA A 417 -21.01 7.19 -5.17
N GLY A 418 -20.83 6.56 -4.01
CA GLY A 418 -20.37 7.23 -2.79
C GLY A 418 -18.89 7.63 -2.87
N LEU A 419 -18.05 6.71 -3.36
CA LEU A 419 -16.60 6.93 -3.53
C LEU A 419 -16.28 8.05 -4.52
N GLU A 420 -17.05 8.19 -5.60
CA GLU A 420 -16.86 9.25 -6.61
C GLU A 420 -17.05 10.67 -6.03
N LYS A 421 -17.83 10.81 -4.96
CA LYS A 421 -18.11 12.09 -4.30
C LYS A 421 -17.03 12.52 -3.30
N ILE A 422 -15.99 11.71 -3.09
CA ILE A 422 -14.95 11.98 -2.08
C ILE A 422 -14.00 13.07 -2.58
N THR A 423 -13.77 14.07 -1.74
CA THR A 423 -12.83 15.18 -2.01
C THR A 423 -11.79 15.28 -0.89
N VAL A 424 -10.73 16.05 -1.15
CA VAL A 424 -9.66 16.29 -0.17
C VAL A 424 -10.23 17.00 1.05
N GLU A 425 -11.13 17.96 0.85
CA GLU A 425 -11.76 18.75 1.93
C GLU A 425 -12.61 17.86 2.83
N ARG A 426 -13.44 16.99 2.24
CA ARG A 426 -14.26 16.03 3.00
C ARG A 426 -13.38 15.05 3.78
N THR A 427 -12.32 14.55 3.14
CA THR A 427 -11.35 13.63 3.77
C THR A 427 -10.60 14.33 4.92
N LYS A 428 -10.18 15.58 4.72
CA LYS A 428 -9.51 16.43 5.70
C LYS A 428 -10.35 16.58 6.96
N GLU A 429 -11.62 16.92 6.81
CA GLU A 429 -12.57 17.09 7.91
C GLU A 429 -12.77 15.78 8.67
N ALA A 430 -13.08 14.69 7.95
CA ALA A 430 -13.30 13.37 8.53
C ALA A 430 -12.07 12.83 9.27
N MET A 431 -10.87 13.11 8.76
CA MET A 431 -9.59 12.73 9.37
C MET A 431 -9.09 13.75 10.41
N GLN A 432 -9.85 14.79 10.74
CA GLN A 432 -9.50 15.81 11.72
C GLN A 432 -8.18 16.55 11.42
N VAL A 433 -7.84 16.71 10.14
CA VAL A 433 -6.57 17.30 9.71
C VAL A 433 -6.64 18.82 9.79
N THR A 434 -5.75 19.40 10.59
CA THR A 434 -5.61 20.85 10.79
C THR A 434 -4.14 21.25 10.76
N SER A 435 -3.82 22.55 10.79
CA SER A 435 -2.44 23.00 10.96
C SER A 435 -1.79 22.50 12.25
N SER A 436 -2.58 22.31 13.31
CA SER A 436 -2.13 21.74 14.59
C SER A 436 -2.17 20.20 14.67
N ASN A 437 -2.78 19.55 13.68
CA ASN A 437 -2.89 18.09 13.58
C ASN A 437 -2.64 17.66 12.12
N PRO A 438 -1.43 17.88 11.58
CA PRO A 438 -1.13 17.61 10.18
C PRO A 438 -1.04 16.11 9.93
N MET A 439 -1.48 15.66 8.76
CA MET A 439 -1.36 14.28 8.28
C MET A 439 -0.54 14.24 6.99
N THR A 440 0.43 13.33 6.92
CA THR A 440 1.18 13.04 5.68
C THR A 440 0.31 12.25 4.69
N GLY A 441 0.30 12.63 3.41
CA GLY A 441 -0.32 11.85 2.33
C GLY A 441 -1.86 11.91 2.26
N LEU A 442 -2.46 13.03 2.67
CA LEU A 442 -3.92 13.19 2.64
C LEU A 442 -4.47 13.12 1.21
N GLU A 443 -3.82 13.82 0.28
CA GLU A 443 -4.19 13.87 -1.13
C GLU A 443 -4.09 12.49 -1.79
N GLY A 444 -3.00 11.76 -1.53
CA GLY A 444 -2.79 10.40 -2.02
C GLY A 444 -3.91 9.44 -1.58
N ARG A 445 -4.35 9.52 -0.32
CA ARG A 445 -5.48 8.72 0.20
C ARG A 445 -6.81 9.08 -0.46
N THR A 446 -7.08 10.38 -0.63
CA THR A 446 -8.29 10.83 -1.34
C THR A 446 -8.29 10.33 -2.78
N SER A 447 -7.16 10.46 -3.50
CA SER A 447 -7.04 9.94 -4.86
C SER A 447 -7.22 8.44 -4.94
N LEU A 448 -6.70 7.69 -3.97
CA LEU A 448 -6.85 6.23 -3.92
C LEU A 448 -8.31 5.80 -3.70
N LEU A 449 -9.06 6.49 -2.83
CA LEU A 449 -10.49 6.27 -2.66
C LEU A 449 -11.30 6.63 -3.92
N SER A 450 -10.94 7.71 -4.61
CA SER A 450 -11.58 8.10 -5.88
C SER A 450 -11.28 7.08 -6.99
N ASN A 451 -10.05 6.59 -7.08
CA ASN A 451 -9.66 5.56 -8.04
C ASN A 451 -10.37 4.23 -7.76
N LEU A 452 -10.66 3.91 -6.49
CA LEU A 452 -11.44 2.72 -6.12
C LEU A 452 -12.81 2.71 -6.80
N SER A 453 -13.50 3.85 -6.91
CA SER A 453 -14.78 3.94 -7.63
C SER A 453 -14.68 3.38 -9.06
N LYS A 454 -13.62 3.77 -9.78
CA LYS A 454 -13.36 3.33 -11.17
C LYS A 454 -13.00 1.85 -11.25
N ALA A 455 -12.19 1.37 -10.30
CA ALA A 455 -11.79 -0.03 -10.26
C ALA A 455 -13.00 -0.95 -10.01
N LEU A 456 -13.83 -0.61 -9.02
CA LEU A 456 -15.02 -1.39 -8.69
C LEU A 456 -16.04 -1.46 -9.84
N THR A 457 -16.22 -0.35 -10.57
CA THR A 457 -17.13 -0.30 -11.74
C THR A 457 -16.57 -0.98 -12.98
N SER A 458 -15.25 -1.09 -13.11
CA SER A 458 -14.60 -1.76 -14.24
C SER A 458 -14.56 -3.29 -14.10
N SER A 459 -14.86 -3.82 -12.91
CA SER A 459 -14.87 -5.26 -12.63
C SER A 459 -16.19 -5.73 -11.99
N PRO A 460 -17.33 -5.59 -12.68
CA PRO A 460 -18.64 -5.98 -12.16
C PRO A 460 -18.77 -7.49 -11.88
N GLU A 461 -17.91 -8.33 -12.46
CA GLU A 461 -17.82 -9.76 -12.15
C GLU A 461 -17.40 -10.04 -10.70
N PHE A 462 -16.64 -9.13 -10.08
CA PHE A 462 -16.19 -9.25 -8.67
C PHE A 462 -17.04 -8.40 -7.73
N PHE A 463 -17.41 -7.18 -8.15
CA PHE A 463 -18.02 -6.18 -7.26
C PHE A 463 -19.48 -5.83 -7.58
N GLY A 464 -20.07 -6.53 -8.55
CA GLY A 464 -21.44 -6.28 -9.02
C GLY A 464 -21.59 -4.96 -9.78
N THR A 465 -22.77 -4.72 -10.33
CA THR A 465 -23.05 -3.56 -11.20
C THR A 465 -22.98 -2.22 -10.47
N GLU A 466 -23.18 -2.20 -9.15
CA GLU A 466 -23.08 -1.00 -8.32
C GLU A 466 -21.64 -0.65 -7.92
N GLY A 467 -20.67 -1.55 -8.22
CA GLY A 467 -19.29 -1.40 -7.78
C GLY A 467 -19.19 -1.34 -6.25
N ARG A 468 -19.63 -2.40 -5.57
CA ARG A 468 -19.62 -2.51 -4.10
C ARG A 468 -18.63 -3.59 -3.65
N PRO A 469 -17.64 -3.28 -2.78
CA PRO A 469 -16.66 -4.26 -2.29
C PRO A 469 -17.28 -5.55 -1.74
N GLY A 470 -18.35 -5.43 -0.94
CA GLY A 470 -19.01 -6.56 -0.29
C GLY A 470 -19.60 -7.60 -1.25
N ASN A 471 -19.87 -7.23 -2.49
CA ASN A 471 -20.34 -8.18 -3.52
C ASN A 471 -19.28 -9.20 -3.92
N LEU A 472 -18.03 -9.04 -3.48
CA LEU A 472 -17.00 -10.06 -3.54
C LEU A 472 -17.47 -11.40 -2.96
N ILE A 473 -18.34 -11.38 -1.95
CA ILE A 473 -18.96 -12.58 -1.37
C ILE A 473 -19.75 -13.37 -2.43
N ASP A 474 -20.45 -12.67 -3.33
CA ASP A 474 -21.26 -13.31 -4.37
C ASP A 474 -20.38 -13.99 -5.41
N PHE A 475 -19.29 -13.34 -5.83
CA PHE A 475 -18.28 -13.95 -6.69
C PHE A 475 -17.68 -15.21 -6.03
N LEU A 476 -17.22 -15.10 -4.78
CA LEU A 476 -16.57 -16.22 -4.07
C LEU A 476 -17.50 -17.40 -3.84
N GLU A 477 -18.80 -17.15 -3.65
CA GLU A 477 -19.80 -18.20 -3.56
C GLU A 477 -19.88 -19.04 -4.85
N THR A 478 -19.67 -18.43 -6.02
CA THR A 478 -19.59 -19.18 -7.30
C THR A 478 -18.32 -20.03 -7.44
N GLN A 479 -17.29 -19.70 -6.66
CA GLN A 479 -16.00 -20.40 -6.65
C GLN A 479 -15.90 -21.42 -5.51
N ALA A 480 -16.98 -21.64 -4.75
CA ALA A 480 -16.99 -22.54 -3.61
C ALA A 480 -16.65 -23.98 -4.02
N LEU A 481 -15.83 -24.63 -3.21
CA LEU A 481 -15.36 -25.99 -3.46
C LEU A 481 -16.40 -27.01 -2.95
N PRO A 482 -16.56 -28.15 -3.63
CA PRO A 482 -17.36 -29.26 -3.11
C PRO A 482 -16.78 -29.71 -1.76
N THR A 483 -17.63 -29.77 -0.73
CA THR A 483 -17.23 -30.18 0.62
C THR A 483 -18.30 -31.04 1.27
N THR A 484 -17.88 -31.96 2.13
CA THR A 484 -18.76 -32.76 2.99
C THR A 484 -19.07 -32.07 4.32
N SER A 485 -18.40 -30.95 4.60
CA SER A 485 -18.63 -30.10 5.77
C SER A 485 -19.96 -29.35 5.66
N SER A 486 -20.56 -29.02 6.80
CA SER A 486 -21.69 -28.08 6.85
C SER A 486 -21.25 -26.63 6.60
N ARG A 487 -19.94 -26.33 6.70
CA ARG A 487 -19.36 -25.03 6.38
C ARG A 487 -19.00 -24.98 4.91
N LYS A 488 -19.25 -23.83 4.27
CA LYS A 488 -18.84 -23.58 2.88
C LYS A 488 -17.34 -23.35 2.83
N THR A 489 -16.65 -23.94 1.86
CA THR A 489 -15.21 -23.72 1.65
C THR A 489 -14.98 -22.95 0.36
N ILE A 490 -14.19 -21.87 0.43
CA ILE A 490 -13.78 -21.08 -0.74
C ILE A 490 -12.26 -21.15 -0.94
N PRO A 491 -11.75 -21.11 -2.19
CA PRO A 491 -10.33 -21.09 -2.44
C PRO A 491 -9.76 -19.67 -2.25
N LEU A 492 -8.68 -19.54 -1.47
CA LEU A 492 -7.96 -18.28 -1.30
C LEU A 492 -7.53 -17.68 -2.63
N ALA A 493 -7.12 -18.54 -3.58
CA ALA A 493 -6.72 -18.11 -4.92
C ALA A 493 -7.81 -17.32 -5.66
N ALA A 494 -9.10 -17.62 -5.45
CA ALA A 494 -10.19 -16.83 -6.03
C ALA A 494 -10.30 -15.44 -5.40
N LEU A 495 -10.19 -15.36 -4.07
CA LEU A 495 -10.15 -14.08 -3.34
C LEU A 495 -8.96 -13.24 -3.80
N TRP A 496 -7.78 -13.86 -3.87
CA TRP A 496 -6.57 -13.22 -4.36
C TRP A 496 -6.73 -12.67 -5.78
N THR A 497 -7.29 -13.48 -6.68
CA THR A 497 -7.54 -13.08 -8.08
C THR A 497 -8.48 -11.89 -8.14
N ALA A 498 -9.62 -11.93 -7.45
CA ALA A 498 -10.59 -10.85 -7.45
C ALA A 498 -10.01 -9.54 -6.88
N LEU A 499 -9.19 -9.62 -5.83
CA LEU A 499 -8.52 -8.44 -5.27
C LEU A 499 -7.43 -7.92 -6.20
N LEU A 500 -6.59 -8.79 -6.75
CA LEU A 500 -5.44 -8.38 -7.54
C LEU A 500 -5.82 -7.89 -8.94
N ASP A 501 -6.80 -8.51 -9.60
CA ASP A 501 -7.33 -8.07 -10.89
C ASP A 501 -8.30 -6.91 -10.70
N GLY A 502 -9.27 -7.05 -9.81
CA GLY A 502 -10.32 -6.05 -9.60
C GLY A 502 -9.83 -4.73 -9.02
N LEU A 503 -8.77 -4.75 -8.20
CA LEU A 503 -8.16 -3.54 -7.64
C LEU A 503 -6.88 -3.12 -8.36
N ASN A 504 -6.45 -3.80 -9.41
CA ASN A 504 -5.23 -3.42 -10.14
C ASN A 504 -5.20 -1.92 -10.54
N PRO A 505 -6.32 -1.31 -11.02
CA PRO A 505 -6.32 0.08 -11.45
C PRO A 505 -6.11 1.11 -10.35
N ILE A 506 -6.26 0.76 -9.07
CA ILE A 506 -6.05 1.71 -7.97
C ILE A 506 -4.58 1.89 -7.63
N TRP A 507 -3.74 0.92 -8.00
CA TRP A 507 -2.32 0.95 -7.69
C TRP A 507 -1.58 1.79 -8.73
N PRO A 508 -0.65 2.66 -8.31
CA PRO A 508 0.26 3.31 -9.23
C PRO A 508 1.19 2.24 -9.83
N SER A 509 0.79 1.64 -10.96
CA SER A 509 1.62 0.62 -11.61
C SER A 509 2.82 1.26 -12.29
N ARG A 510 4.01 0.87 -11.84
CA ARG A 510 5.28 1.39 -12.36
C ARG A 510 5.95 0.44 -13.37
N ILE A 511 5.62 -0.85 -13.31
CA ILE A 511 6.15 -1.88 -14.21
C ILE A 511 5.01 -2.65 -14.86
N SER A 512 5.08 -2.83 -16.17
CA SER A 512 4.17 -3.67 -16.93
C SER A 512 4.93 -4.66 -17.81
N LEU A 513 4.39 -5.86 -17.94
CA LEU A 513 4.86 -6.87 -18.89
C LEU A 513 3.72 -7.21 -19.83
N ALA A 514 3.95 -7.13 -21.15
CA ALA A 514 2.90 -7.33 -22.16
C ALA A 514 1.64 -6.45 -21.93
N ASN A 515 1.84 -5.18 -21.52
CA ASN A 515 0.79 -4.23 -21.14
C ASN A 515 -0.07 -4.66 -19.93
N ILE A 516 0.36 -5.67 -19.17
CA ILE A 516 -0.28 -6.05 -17.91
C ILE A 516 0.48 -5.34 -16.77
N PRO A 517 -0.18 -4.41 -16.06
CA PRO A 517 0.35 -3.82 -14.84
C PRO A 517 0.65 -4.92 -13.83
N LEU A 518 1.87 -4.97 -13.30
CA LEU A 518 2.26 -6.03 -12.37
C LEU A 518 1.86 -5.72 -10.94
N GLY A 519 1.73 -4.46 -10.55
CA GLY A 519 1.49 -4.05 -9.16
C GLY A 519 2.78 -3.82 -8.38
N ASP A 520 2.85 -4.35 -7.15
CA ASP A 520 4.00 -4.21 -6.24
C ASP A 520 5.07 -5.26 -6.59
N VAL A 521 5.71 -5.05 -7.73
CA VAL A 521 6.77 -5.90 -8.30
C VAL A 521 7.95 -5.00 -8.69
N TRP A 522 9.17 -5.40 -8.30
CA TRP A 522 10.35 -4.55 -8.44
C TRP A 522 11.57 -5.32 -8.96
N PRO A 523 12.45 -4.68 -9.73
CA PRO A 523 13.71 -5.29 -10.14
C PRO A 523 14.68 -5.38 -8.97
N SER A 524 15.43 -6.48 -8.92
CA SER A 524 16.49 -6.72 -7.95
C SER A 524 17.83 -6.87 -8.68
N PRO A 525 18.74 -5.88 -8.57
CA PRO A 525 20.11 -5.99 -9.09
C PRO A 525 20.87 -7.16 -8.48
N THR A 526 20.54 -7.57 -7.25
CA THR A 526 21.14 -8.72 -6.55
C THR A 526 20.85 -10.02 -7.30
N LEU A 527 19.59 -10.23 -7.72
CA LEU A 527 19.24 -11.37 -8.58
C LEU A 527 19.93 -11.28 -9.95
N ALA A 528 20.10 -10.08 -10.51
CA ALA A 528 20.77 -9.89 -11.80
C ALA A 528 22.23 -10.41 -11.83
N GLN A 529 22.93 -10.43 -10.67
CA GLN A 529 24.28 -10.99 -10.58
C GLN A 529 24.33 -12.51 -10.77
N SER A 530 23.22 -13.21 -10.49
CA SER A 530 23.12 -14.67 -10.57
C SER A 530 22.68 -15.18 -11.95
N VAL A 531 22.15 -14.29 -12.80
CA VAL A 531 21.56 -14.65 -14.10
C VAL A 531 22.60 -14.51 -15.22
N SER A 532 23.03 -15.62 -15.83
CA SER A 532 24.01 -15.64 -16.93
C SER A 532 23.44 -15.00 -18.21
N THR A 533 23.92 -13.82 -18.60
CA THR A 533 23.41 -12.84 -19.60
C THR A 533 23.20 -13.28 -21.06
N THR A 534 22.77 -14.52 -21.33
CA THR A 534 22.69 -15.06 -22.71
C THR A 534 21.33 -15.02 -23.40
N THR A 535 20.23 -14.58 -22.77
CA THR A 535 18.90 -14.62 -23.41
C THR A 535 17.96 -13.47 -22.99
N PRO A 536 17.12 -12.90 -23.89
CA PRO A 536 16.20 -11.79 -23.59
C PRO A 536 15.05 -12.11 -22.60
N SER A 537 14.86 -13.38 -22.24
CA SER A 537 13.89 -13.84 -21.22
C SER A 537 14.25 -13.44 -19.78
N GLN A 538 15.38 -12.77 -19.57
CA GLN A 538 16.01 -12.53 -18.27
C GLN A 538 15.58 -11.26 -17.53
N GLU A 539 14.92 -10.30 -18.17
CA GLU A 539 14.46 -9.08 -17.46
C GLU A 539 13.36 -9.38 -16.44
N SER A 540 12.54 -10.41 -16.67
CA SER A 540 11.54 -10.85 -15.69
C SER A 540 12.13 -11.68 -14.56
N ASP A 541 13.30 -12.29 -14.76
CA ASP A 541 13.89 -13.18 -13.75
C ASP A 541 14.47 -12.43 -12.56
N ILE A 542 14.74 -11.14 -12.75
CA ILE A 542 15.22 -10.23 -11.71
C ILE A 542 14.07 -9.53 -10.98
N LEU A 543 12.80 -9.80 -11.34
CA LEU A 543 11.65 -9.17 -10.71
C LEU A 543 11.22 -9.94 -9.46
N ILE A 544 10.99 -9.19 -8.38
CA ILE A 544 10.49 -9.72 -7.10
C ILE A 544 9.09 -9.13 -6.84
N PRO A 545 8.03 -9.95 -6.81
CA PRO A 545 6.71 -9.53 -6.41
C PRO A 545 6.55 -9.57 -4.89
N PHE A 546 5.85 -8.57 -4.32
CA PHE A 546 5.49 -8.55 -2.91
C PHE A 546 3.99 -8.43 -2.68
N HIS A 547 3.28 -7.65 -3.52
CA HIS A 547 1.83 -7.43 -3.41
C HIS A 547 1.35 -7.17 -1.98
N LYS A 548 2.16 -6.46 -1.18
CA LYS A 548 2.03 -6.46 0.29
C LYS A 548 0.68 -5.94 0.75
N LEU A 549 0.15 -4.91 0.08
CA LEU A 549 -1.13 -4.35 0.46
C LEU A 549 -2.30 -5.27 0.07
N THR A 550 -2.22 -5.96 -1.07
CA THR A 550 -3.18 -6.99 -1.44
C THR A 550 -3.14 -8.16 -0.45
N GLN A 551 -1.95 -8.54 0.04
CA GLN A 551 -1.82 -9.53 1.11
C GLN A 551 -2.45 -9.03 2.42
N TRP A 552 -2.19 -7.79 2.81
CA TRP A 552 -2.79 -7.16 4.00
C TRP A 552 -4.32 -7.10 3.92
N MET A 553 -4.85 -6.77 2.75
CA MET A 553 -6.28 -6.82 2.43
C MET A 553 -6.81 -8.25 2.63
N THR A 554 -6.14 -9.23 2.02
CA THR A 554 -6.55 -10.64 2.06
C THR A 554 -6.65 -11.15 3.50
N TYR A 555 -5.60 -10.97 4.31
CA TYR A 555 -5.64 -11.33 5.75
C TYR A 555 -6.81 -10.68 6.49
N SER A 556 -7.11 -9.42 6.16
CA SER A 556 -8.19 -8.67 6.80
C SER A 556 -9.58 -9.18 6.41
N LEU A 557 -9.79 -9.56 5.14
CA LEU A 557 -11.08 -10.04 4.65
C LEU A 557 -11.36 -11.51 5.02
N VAL A 558 -10.32 -12.35 5.07
CA VAL A 558 -10.42 -13.77 5.50
C VAL A 558 -11.12 -13.88 6.84
N GLU A 559 -10.79 -13.02 7.79
CA GLU A 559 -11.38 -13.04 9.12
C GLU A 559 -12.90 -12.78 9.11
N VAL A 560 -13.41 -11.97 8.18
CA VAL A 560 -14.86 -11.77 8.02
C VAL A 560 -15.52 -13.05 7.50
N PHE A 561 -14.90 -13.74 6.54
CA PHE A 561 -15.42 -14.99 6.01
C PHE A 561 -15.46 -16.09 7.09
N GLU A 562 -14.40 -16.22 7.88
CA GLU A 562 -14.31 -17.28 8.89
C GLU A 562 -15.15 -16.99 10.13
N LYS A 563 -15.09 -15.77 10.67
CA LYS A 563 -15.74 -15.43 11.96
C LYS A 563 -17.20 -15.03 11.82
N VAL A 564 -17.60 -14.43 10.70
CA VAL A 564 -18.94 -13.85 10.53
C VAL A 564 -19.79 -14.72 9.62
N LEU A 565 -19.29 -15.08 8.43
CA LEU A 565 -20.01 -15.99 7.53
C LEU A 565 -19.92 -17.47 7.94
N GLY A 566 -18.90 -17.85 8.73
CA GLY A 566 -18.65 -19.24 9.07
C GLY A 566 -18.18 -20.07 7.88
N TRP A 567 -17.49 -19.46 6.92
CA TRP A 567 -16.87 -20.15 5.77
C TRP A 567 -15.45 -20.59 6.13
N ASP A 568 -14.95 -21.60 5.43
CA ASP A 568 -13.55 -22.01 5.48
C ASP A 568 -12.82 -21.47 4.25
N VAL A 569 -11.56 -21.07 4.43
CA VAL A 569 -10.72 -20.59 3.33
C VAL A 569 -9.55 -21.57 3.13
N GLN A 570 -9.51 -22.21 1.96
CA GLN A 570 -8.44 -23.16 1.62
C GLN A 570 -7.28 -22.44 0.91
N GLY A 571 -6.03 -22.77 1.26
CA GLY A 571 -4.83 -22.20 0.65
C GLY A 571 -4.20 -21.05 1.46
N LEU A 572 -4.57 -20.87 2.73
CA LEU A 572 -4.00 -19.83 3.61
C LEU A 572 -2.49 -19.96 3.79
N GLU A 573 -1.94 -21.16 3.62
CA GLU A 573 -0.51 -21.46 3.63
C GLU A 573 0.28 -20.77 2.50
N ASP A 574 -0.38 -20.37 1.41
CA ASP A 574 0.25 -19.64 0.31
C ASP A 574 0.55 -18.18 0.67
N MET A 575 -0.16 -17.62 1.65
CA MET A 575 0.11 -16.27 2.15
C MET A 575 1.51 -16.18 2.75
N THR A 576 2.12 -14.99 2.68
CA THR A 576 3.48 -14.76 3.18
C THR A 576 3.49 -13.79 4.35
N GLY A 577 4.64 -13.66 5.00
CA GLY A 577 4.89 -12.57 5.94
C GLY A 577 4.85 -11.22 5.22
N LEU A 578 4.38 -10.17 5.90
CA LEU A 578 4.24 -8.85 5.28
C LEU A 578 5.56 -8.06 5.39
N PRO A 579 6.23 -7.72 4.27
CA PRO A 579 7.51 -7.02 4.30
C PRO A 579 7.31 -5.51 4.44
N GLU A 580 6.74 -5.09 5.57
CA GLU A 580 6.63 -3.68 5.96
C GLU A 580 7.72 -3.28 6.96
N TYR A 581 7.84 -1.97 7.20
CA TYR A 581 8.97 -1.37 7.90
C TYR A 581 9.12 -1.83 9.36
N ARG A 582 8.08 -2.38 10.01
CA ARG A 582 8.20 -2.90 11.39
C ARG A 582 8.78 -4.29 11.41
N ASN A 583 8.22 -5.20 10.61
CA ASN A 583 8.75 -6.55 10.44
C ASN A 583 10.19 -6.51 9.92
N GLY A 584 10.45 -5.71 8.87
CA GLY A 584 11.82 -5.54 8.37
C GLY A 584 12.71 -4.81 9.39
N GLY A 585 12.15 -3.83 10.10
CA GLY A 585 12.87 -3.05 11.12
C GLY A 585 13.34 -3.89 12.29
N LEU A 586 12.54 -4.88 12.69
CA LEU A 586 12.89 -5.87 13.71
C LEU A 586 14.19 -6.60 13.36
N LEU A 587 14.31 -7.05 12.10
CA LEU A 587 15.49 -7.77 11.61
C LEU A 587 16.74 -6.88 11.63
N VAL A 588 16.60 -5.60 11.29
CA VAL A 588 17.71 -4.64 11.28
C VAL A 588 18.12 -4.22 12.69
N ASP A 589 17.17 -3.89 13.57
CA ASP A 589 17.47 -3.43 14.93
C ASP A 589 18.08 -4.52 15.83
N LEU A 590 17.76 -5.79 15.55
CA LEU A 590 18.33 -6.97 16.23
C LEU A 590 19.54 -7.56 15.51
N GLY A 591 19.89 -7.03 14.33
CA GLY A 591 21.15 -7.32 13.64
C GLY A 591 21.16 -8.55 12.75
N VAL A 592 20.00 -9.13 12.41
CA VAL A 592 19.90 -10.17 11.36
C VAL A 592 20.29 -9.61 10.00
N LEU A 593 19.95 -8.35 9.75
CA LEU A 593 20.34 -7.62 8.55
C LEU A 593 21.09 -6.35 8.96
N VAL A 594 22.29 -6.15 8.45
CA VAL A 594 23.09 -4.94 8.69
C VAL A 594 23.26 -4.22 7.37
N LEU A 595 22.76 -2.98 7.28
CA LEU A 595 22.95 -2.15 6.08
C LEU A 595 24.44 -1.87 5.89
N LYS A 596 24.97 -2.20 4.71
CA LYS A 596 26.37 -1.92 4.36
C LYS A 596 26.63 -0.40 4.34
N PRO A 597 27.83 0.07 4.70
CA PRO A 597 28.16 1.49 4.71
C PRO A 597 27.88 2.18 3.36
N ASP A 598 27.41 3.41 3.41
CA ASP A 598 27.20 4.30 2.26
C ASP A 598 26.21 3.79 1.19
N MET A 599 25.41 2.78 1.51
CA MET A 599 24.42 2.20 0.58
C MET A 599 23.14 3.03 0.41
N LEU A 600 22.82 3.87 1.39
CA LEU A 600 21.64 4.74 1.40
C LEU A 600 22.02 6.15 1.85
N PRO A 601 21.37 7.19 1.32
CA PRO A 601 21.54 8.54 1.84
C PRO A 601 21.03 8.61 3.28
N VAL A 602 21.60 9.53 4.06
CA VAL A 602 21.21 9.76 5.45
C VAL A 602 20.37 11.02 5.54
N ASN A 603 19.22 10.93 6.17
CA ASN A 603 18.38 12.08 6.48
C ASN A 603 19.10 12.97 7.51
N SER A 604 19.32 14.25 7.16
CA SER A 604 20.07 15.19 8.00
C SER A 604 19.40 15.51 9.34
N GLU A 605 18.07 15.38 9.43
CA GLU A 605 17.32 15.68 10.65
C GLU A 605 17.32 14.48 11.61
N SER A 606 17.07 13.27 11.11
CA SER A 606 16.96 12.07 11.93
C SER A 606 18.31 11.36 12.13
N GLY A 607 19.26 11.57 11.23
CA GLY A 607 20.53 10.83 11.19
C GLY A 607 20.38 9.38 10.74
N LEU A 608 19.23 9.00 10.19
CA LEU A 608 18.93 7.64 9.75
C LEU A 608 19.06 7.48 8.23
N PRO A 609 19.41 6.29 7.74
CA PRO A 609 19.29 5.96 6.33
C PRO A 609 17.86 6.19 5.83
N THR A 610 17.70 6.79 4.65
CA THR A 610 16.40 7.06 4.03
C THR A 610 16.41 6.63 2.57
N ALA A 611 15.29 6.12 2.06
CA ALA A 611 15.15 5.80 0.65
C ALA A 611 13.67 5.77 0.22
N PRO A 612 13.38 6.00 -1.08
CA PRO A 612 12.08 5.67 -1.63
C PRO A 612 11.90 4.15 -1.74
N ALA A 613 10.65 3.68 -1.78
CA ALA A 613 10.33 2.26 -1.75
C ALA A 613 10.86 1.48 -2.96
N GLU A 614 11.01 2.14 -4.12
CA GLU A 614 11.61 1.58 -5.33
C GLU A 614 13.12 1.37 -5.25
N HIS A 615 13.79 1.90 -4.23
CA HIS A 615 15.23 1.78 -4.12
C HIS A 615 15.63 0.30 -3.96
N PRO A 616 16.61 -0.22 -4.70
CA PRO A 616 16.98 -1.64 -4.66
C PRO A 616 17.33 -2.18 -3.26
N ALA A 617 17.93 -1.36 -2.39
CA ALA A 617 18.15 -1.72 -0.99
C ALA A 617 16.84 -2.04 -0.25
N ILE A 618 15.77 -1.29 -0.51
CA ILE A 618 14.46 -1.55 0.09
C ILE A 618 13.86 -2.84 -0.49
N VAL A 619 14.03 -3.10 -1.78
CA VAL A 619 13.61 -4.36 -2.42
C VAL A 619 14.35 -5.57 -1.81
N GLU A 620 15.67 -5.49 -1.64
CA GLU A 620 16.49 -6.53 -1.00
C GLU A 620 16.06 -6.75 0.46
N TRP A 621 15.85 -5.68 1.22
CA TRP A 621 15.36 -5.73 2.59
C TRP A 621 13.98 -6.40 2.70
N ARG A 622 13.04 -6.03 1.82
CA ARG A 622 11.69 -6.60 1.77
C ARG A 622 11.73 -8.09 1.42
N ALA A 623 12.55 -8.50 0.46
CA ALA A 623 12.72 -9.90 0.07
C ALA A 623 13.26 -10.76 1.22
N MET A 624 14.30 -10.29 1.91
CA MET A 624 14.79 -10.96 3.11
C MET A 624 13.72 -11.03 4.19
N THR A 625 12.96 -9.94 4.39
CA THR A 625 11.88 -9.90 5.39
C THR A 625 10.81 -10.97 5.14
N VAL A 626 10.41 -11.22 3.89
CA VAL A 626 9.43 -12.27 3.57
C VAL A 626 9.89 -13.64 4.07
N ILE A 627 11.14 -14.02 3.77
CA ILE A 627 11.69 -15.33 4.12
C ILE A 627 11.97 -15.44 5.61
N GLU A 628 12.53 -14.39 6.22
CA GLU A 628 12.82 -14.37 7.65
C GLU A 628 11.55 -14.49 8.51
N LEU A 629 10.42 -13.93 8.07
CA LEU A 629 9.15 -14.08 8.81
C LEU A 629 8.64 -15.53 8.81
N ASP A 630 8.77 -16.26 7.70
CA ASP A 630 8.44 -17.69 7.65
C ASP A 630 9.36 -18.49 8.59
N ARG A 631 10.67 -18.20 8.56
CA ARG A 631 11.68 -18.85 9.41
C ARG A 631 11.47 -18.56 10.91
N ILE A 632 11.16 -17.32 11.27
CA ILE A 632 10.84 -16.93 12.64
C ILE A 632 9.58 -17.67 13.11
N ALA A 633 8.53 -17.73 12.28
CA ALA A 633 7.31 -18.45 12.63
C ALA A 633 7.56 -19.94 12.88
N ASP A 634 8.35 -20.60 12.02
CA ASP A 634 8.71 -22.00 12.19
C ASP A 634 9.54 -22.25 13.46
N ARG A 635 10.47 -21.36 13.81
CA ARG A 635 11.25 -21.48 15.05
C ARG A 635 10.46 -21.15 16.32
N VAL A 636 9.55 -20.19 16.27
CA VAL A 636 8.61 -19.92 17.38
C VAL A 636 7.75 -21.16 17.64
N ARG A 637 7.21 -21.78 16.58
CA ARG A 637 6.47 -23.04 16.66
C ARG A 637 7.30 -24.15 17.29
N GLU A 638 8.52 -24.35 16.82
CA GLU A 638 9.45 -25.36 17.36
C GLU A 638 9.68 -25.16 18.87
N LYS A 639 9.95 -23.92 19.30
CA LYS A 639 10.21 -23.57 20.70
C LYS A 639 8.98 -23.73 21.60
N LEU A 640 7.78 -23.55 21.05
CA LEU A 640 6.51 -23.75 21.77
C LEU A 640 5.98 -25.19 21.67
N GLY A 641 6.57 -26.03 20.81
CA GLY A 641 6.10 -27.40 20.55
C GLY A 641 4.78 -27.45 19.78
N LEU A 642 4.53 -26.49 18.90
CA LEU A 642 3.26 -26.32 18.16
C LEU A 642 3.43 -26.60 16.65
N GLY A 643 2.37 -27.07 16.01
CA GLY A 643 2.27 -27.21 14.55
C GLY A 643 1.76 -25.93 13.84
N LYS A 644 1.78 -25.95 12.50
CA LYS A 644 1.26 -24.85 11.66
C LYS A 644 -0.24 -24.59 11.85
N GLU A 645 -1.00 -25.64 12.13
CA GLU A 645 -2.45 -25.57 12.41
C GLU A 645 -2.76 -24.97 13.79
N GLU A 646 -1.83 -25.06 14.75
CA GLU A 646 -2.02 -24.58 16.12
C GLU A 646 -1.57 -23.12 16.31
N LEU A 647 -0.57 -22.70 15.54
CA LEU A 647 -0.08 -21.31 15.52
C LEU A 647 0.19 -20.87 14.08
N SER A 648 -0.78 -20.17 13.49
CA SER A 648 -0.69 -19.68 12.11
C SER A 648 0.37 -18.58 11.94
N LEU A 649 0.82 -18.36 10.69
CA LEU A 649 1.73 -17.25 10.38
C LEU A 649 1.09 -15.91 10.76
N ALA A 650 -0.20 -15.72 10.48
CA ALA A 650 -0.93 -14.52 10.84
C ALA A 650 -0.90 -14.25 12.35
N GLN A 651 -1.00 -15.28 13.19
CA GLN A 651 -0.87 -15.10 14.65
C GLN A 651 0.56 -14.72 15.06
N VAL A 652 1.59 -15.29 14.44
CA VAL A 652 2.98 -14.88 14.71
C VAL A 652 3.22 -13.43 14.31
N LEU A 653 2.67 -12.97 13.18
CA LEU A 653 2.77 -11.57 12.78
C LEU A 653 2.14 -10.64 13.84
N GLU A 654 0.92 -10.93 14.30
CA GLU A 654 0.21 -10.11 15.29
C GLU A 654 0.86 -10.15 16.68
N GLY A 655 1.08 -11.37 17.19
CA GLY A 655 1.50 -11.61 18.56
C GLY A 655 3.00 -11.47 18.79
N ALA A 656 3.81 -11.39 17.72
CA ALA A 656 5.25 -11.29 17.79
C ALA A 656 5.82 -10.20 16.88
N THR A 657 6.04 -10.46 15.59
CA THR A 657 6.99 -9.67 14.79
C THR A 657 6.54 -8.23 14.55
N TRP A 658 5.25 -7.99 14.27
CA TRP A 658 4.73 -6.65 14.00
C TRP A 658 4.76 -5.76 15.24
N LYS A 659 4.42 -6.34 16.39
CA LYS A 659 4.49 -5.66 17.69
C LYS A 659 5.95 -5.49 18.13
N GLY A 660 6.76 -6.52 17.94
CA GLY A 660 8.18 -6.54 18.26
C GLY A 660 8.96 -5.47 17.52
N GLY A 661 8.72 -5.31 16.22
CA GLY A 661 9.31 -4.24 15.41
C GLY A 661 9.01 -2.84 15.96
N ARG A 662 7.79 -2.61 16.47
CA ARG A 662 7.43 -1.34 17.12
C ARG A 662 8.12 -1.16 18.47
N GLU A 663 8.21 -2.22 19.27
CA GLU A 663 8.83 -2.16 20.60
C GLU A 663 10.33 -1.93 20.52
N ILE A 664 11.05 -2.69 19.69
CA ILE A 664 12.49 -2.51 19.51
C ILE A 664 12.82 -1.14 18.91
N ALA A 665 12.02 -0.66 17.96
CA ALA A 665 12.17 0.68 17.41
C ALA A 665 12.04 1.76 18.47
N LYS A 666 11.08 1.62 19.40
CA LYS A 666 10.91 2.55 20.52
C LYS A 666 12.06 2.45 21.53
N MET A 667 12.60 1.26 21.77
CA MET A 667 13.77 1.08 22.65
C MET A 667 15.02 1.73 22.08
N LYS A 668 15.28 1.54 20.78
CA LYS A 668 16.47 2.06 20.10
C LYS A 668 16.36 3.56 19.74
N ARG A 669 15.14 4.04 19.46
CA ARG A 669 14.84 5.43 19.06
C ARG A 669 13.66 5.98 19.88
N PRO A 670 13.85 6.29 21.18
CA PRO A 670 12.75 6.67 22.08
C PRO A 670 12.01 7.95 21.69
N GLY A 671 12.67 8.86 20.94
CA GLY A 671 12.06 10.11 20.48
C GLY A 671 11.02 9.92 19.38
N THR A 672 11.27 9.01 18.43
CA THR A 672 10.42 8.85 17.23
C THR A 672 9.66 7.51 17.22
N GLY A 673 10.24 6.45 17.79
CA GLY A 673 9.75 5.08 17.64
C GLY A 673 9.56 4.68 16.18
N GLY A 674 10.41 5.23 15.29
CA GLY A 674 10.42 4.98 13.86
C GLY A 674 11.34 3.81 13.47
N PRO A 675 11.20 3.28 12.24
CA PRO A 675 12.05 2.20 11.74
C PRO A 675 13.53 2.60 11.70
N PRO A 676 14.47 1.64 11.64
CA PRO A 676 15.90 1.92 11.51
C PRO A 676 16.29 2.45 10.11
N ILE A 677 15.42 2.28 9.11
CA ILE A 677 15.54 2.85 7.76
C ILE A 677 14.24 3.59 7.45
N GLU A 678 14.33 4.87 7.11
CA GLU A 678 13.19 5.72 6.77
C GLU A 678 12.75 5.47 5.32
N ILE A 679 11.45 5.31 5.11
CA ILE A 679 10.87 5.13 3.77
C ILE A 679 10.17 6.42 3.37
N GLU A 680 10.55 6.98 2.22
CA GLU A 680 9.85 8.11 1.62
C GLU A 680 8.49 7.64 1.10
N SER A 681 7.40 8.11 1.73
CA SER A 681 6.03 7.75 1.36
C SER A 681 5.20 8.99 1.08
N ASP A 682 4.46 8.96 -0.02
CA ASP A 682 3.46 9.96 -0.41
C ASP A 682 2.04 9.60 0.09
N GLY A 683 1.91 8.57 0.93
CA GLY A 683 0.63 8.04 1.38
C GLY A 683 -0.02 7.03 0.43
N THR A 684 0.67 6.62 -0.65
CA THR A 684 0.23 5.56 -1.57
C THR A 684 1.11 4.31 -1.51
N VAL A 685 2.24 4.37 -0.78
CA VAL A 685 3.17 3.26 -0.58
C VAL A 685 3.19 2.85 0.89
N PHE A 686 3.03 1.54 1.16
CA PHE A 686 2.58 0.95 2.43
C PHE A 686 3.54 -0.04 3.08
#